data_AF-A0A957XUU5-F1
#
_entry.id   AF-A0A957XUU5-F1
#
_cell.length_a   1.000
_cell.length_b   1.000
_cell.length_c   1.000
_cell.angle_alpha   90.00
_cell.angle_beta   90.00
_cell.angle_gamma   90.00
#
_symmetry.space_group_name_H-M   'P 1'
#
loop_
_entity.id
_entity.type
_entity.pdbx_description
1 polymer ?
#
loop_
_entity_poly.entity_id
_entity_poly.type
_entity_poly.pdbx_seq_one_letter_code
_entity_poly.pdbx_strand_id
1 'polypeptide(L)'
;MTNPTRSLKRILNGRLDYSELLKPPRPDEEEPEPQKQTVRRRVTPRKVLQNIPLMVGLAIVVALFFLVLFGPLWAPENPYLVGTTTLTMVDGELQAPPFPPSETNPLGSDQWGRDILSLLLYGARNTLVAATFITLARVILGTVLGIIAGWNEGKASDHAIMGTVGVTSSIPLLLTGMLLIFALDIRRGIIVFLIALCVVGWGEIAQYIRGEFITLRQRPFIEGARAMGLTGAQTAIRHVLPNILPALVVISLLEMGATLLLLGELGFVGVFMGGGTAQENNFITSATIPDIPEWGAMMADSRVWARGRPWMVFYPGLAFFLAVLGFNALGEGLRRLMERGSFNTNFILSKKMLLVVGVVVAATWYIVGHVGPAPSYAQLARNFDGDAALAHAAAIVDFGDRRPGTTGNDETADYIAARFEEYGMQPGGGGRSYFQTFNTRLVEALSPPTMALLDADGQPLAQFTHLDDFAFRIDGHGGSGATTAPVTVVTFDPEQRQWPVEVFAGMDLRDQVVLVRGDNAPEGFSTEALIRGARAVLIIEDDAYGLRDQVQLAEFGADYGRRPTLPVLAITPDAADRLLAASGSSLAAVDSNIEAQKGQDPWQLIPLTSQAQIQVELSEPRSVELRNVIGMYPGQDVALNRDLLVVLAHYDSLGDASADGVVYQSADDSAAAVAAMLEIGRLWHEQDYTPRRSVLFVALTGSDLDYSGADAFATNYAGPAATLVDVAGFSLARLASGGDRLEISDGPQRVSDLFERNASTLDVPVERNEPLSHRYQEILRRNLPMIVVQRTDSAVPLADDTLERLDAELLREAGEAVNLTLITASRDASW
;
A
#
# COMPACT_ATOMS: atom_id res chain seq x y z
N MET A 1 1.05 -22.25 -85.58
CA MET A 1 -0.17 -21.92 -86.34
C MET A 1 -0.73 -23.25 -86.85
N THR A 2 -1.96 -23.73 -86.61
CA THR A 2 -3.27 -23.22 -86.12
C THR A 2 -4.09 -24.44 -85.59
N ASN A 3 -5.21 -24.39 -84.85
CA ASN A 3 -5.90 -23.43 -83.97
C ASN A 3 -6.92 -24.25 -83.08
N PRO A 4 -7.16 -23.97 -81.78
CA PRO A 4 -7.87 -24.90 -80.89
C PRO A 4 -9.39 -24.65 -80.82
N THR A 5 -10.26 -25.59 -81.22
CA THR A 5 -11.73 -25.39 -81.10
C THR A 5 -12.65 -26.63 -81.22
N ARG A 6 -12.23 -27.86 -80.87
CA ARG A 6 -13.08 -29.07 -81.06
C ARG A 6 -13.43 -29.97 -79.86
N SER A 7 -12.82 -29.80 -78.68
CA SER A 7 -13.10 -30.70 -77.53
C SER A 7 -14.29 -30.28 -76.64
N LEU A 8 -14.76 -29.02 -76.75
CA LEU A 8 -15.80 -28.46 -75.87
C LEU A 8 -17.24 -28.99 -76.11
N LYS A 9 -17.47 -29.87 -77.08
CA LYS A 9 -18.79 -30.47 -77.35
C LYS A 9 -18.98 -31.91 -76.86
N ARG A 10 -17.96 -32.55 -76.27
CA ARG A 10 -18.06 -33.94 -75.77
C ARG A 10 -18.45 -34.06 -74.29
N ILE A 11 -18.56 -32.93 -73.58
CA ILE A 11 -18.86 -32.87 -72.14
C ILE A 11 -20.38 -32.88 -71.83
N LEU A 12 -21.23 -32.61 -72.83
CA LEU A 12 -22.66 -32.30 -72.60
C LEU A 12 -23.68 -33.34 -73.08
N ASN A 13 -23.27 -34.53 -73.53
CA ASN A 13 -24.19 -35.65 -73.75
C ASN A 13 -23.45 -36.99 -73.81
N GLY A 14 -23.69 -37.85 -72.81
CA GLY A 14 -23.18 -39.22 -72.76
C GLY A 14 -23.87 -40.00 -71.65
N ARG A 15 -24.69 -40.99 -72.01
CA ARG A 15 -25.13 -42.02 -71.06
C ARG A 15 -23.88 -42.74 -70.55
N LEU A 16 -23.80 -42.98 -69.24
CA LEU A 16 -22.78 -43.87 -68.67
C LEU A 16 -22.95 -45.27 -69.27
N ASP A 17 -21.92 -45.73 -69.98
CA ASP A 17 -21.84 -47.08 -70.51
C ASP A 17 -21.25 -48.00 -69.43
N TYR A 18 -22.11 -48.82 -68.82
CA TYR A 18 -21.74 -49.71 -67.73
C TYR A 18 -21.01 -50.99 -68.21
N SER A 19 -20.76 -51.16 -69.51
CA SER A 19 -20.11 -52.35 -70.06
C SER A 19 -18.64 -52.51 -69.66
N GLU A 20 -17.96 -51.45 -69.19
CA GLU A 20 -16.60 -51.56 -68.65
C GLU A 20 -16.57 -52.15 -67.22
N LEU A 21 -17.61 -51.92 -66.42
CA LEU A 21 -17.71 -52.42 -65.03
C LEU A 21 -18.04 -53.91 -64.93
N LEU A 22 -18.39 -54.55 -66.05
CA LEU A 22 -18.77 -55.97 -66.13
C LEU A 22 -17.69 -56.86 -66.80
N LYS A 23 -16.52 -56.31 -67.13
CA LYS A 23 -15.38 -57.10 -67.60
C LYS A 23 -14.75 -57.82 -66.38
N PRO A 24 -14.61 -59.16 -66.39
CA PRO A 24 -13.82 -59.83 -65.36
C PRO A 24 -12.35 -59.36 -65.44
N PRO A 25 -11.63 -59.28 -64.31
CA PRO A 25 -10.24 -58.84 -64.30
C PRO A 25 -9.35 -59.76 -65.17
N ARG A 26 -8.32 -59.19 -65.79
CA ARG A 26 -7.35 -59.96 -66.56
C ARG A 26 -6.46 -60.76 -65.61
N PRO A 27 -5.98 -61.97 -65.98
CA PRO A 27 -5.18 -62.81 -65.08
C PRO A 27 -3.76 -62.28 -64.77
N ASP A 28 -3.37 -61.13 -65.33
CA ASP A 28 -1.97 -60.73 -65.51
C ASP A 28 -1.60 -59.44 -64.74
N GLU A 29 -2.53 -58.83 -64.01
CA GLU A 29 -2.26 -57.68 -63.14
C GLU A 29 -2.03 -58.17 -61.70
N GLU A 30 -0.77 -58.20 -61.27
CA GLU A 30 -0.43 -58.45 -59.86
C GLU A 30 -1.05 -57.36 -58.97
N GLU A 31 -1.94 -57.75 -58.06
CA GLU A 31 -2.42 -56.85 -57.01
C GLU A 31 -1.23 -56.37 -56.17
N PRO A 32 -1.07 -55.05 -55.92
CA PRO A 32 -0.02 -54.58 -55.04
C PRO A 32 -0.25 -55.14 -53.63
N GLU A 33 0.74 -55.85 -53.08
CA GLU A 33 0.60 -56.54 -51.78
C GLU A 33 -0.02 -55.60 -50.72
N PRO A 34 -1.08 -56.04 -50.01
CA PRO A 34 -1.69 -55.22 -48.98
C PRO A 34 -0.66 -54.98 -47.86
N GLN A 35 -0.21 -53.73 -47.72
CA GLN A 35 0.73 -53.31 -46.69
C GLN A 35 0.25 -53.80 -45.32
N LYS A 36 1.03 -54.69 -44.70
CA LYS A 36 0.70 -55.34 -43.42
C LYS A 36 0.48 -54.29 -42.34
N GLN A 37 -0.79 -53.97 -42.06
CA GLN A 37 -1.17 -53.07 -40.97
C GLN A 37 -0.65 -53.64 -39.65
N THR A 38 0.39 -53.01 -39.10
CA THR A 38 0.99 -53.45 -37.83
C THR A 38 -0.01 -53.26 -36.70
N VAL A 39 -0.51 -54.36 -36.15
CA VAL A 39 -1.48 -54.38 -35.05
C VAL A 39 -0.90 -53.64 -33.84
N ARG A 40 -1.39 -52.42 -33.58
CA ARG A 40 -0.96 -51.58 -32.44
C ARG A 40 -1.24 -52.30 -31.12
N ARG A 41 -0.20 -52.83 -30.48
CA ARG A 41 -0.29 -53.54 -29.19
C ARG A 41 -0.57 -52.55 -28.04
N ARG A 42 -1.30 -53.01 -27.01
CA ARG A 42 -1.47 -52.28 -25.74
C ARG A 42 -0.10 -52.00 -25.09
N VAL A 43 0.06 -50.79 -24.57
CA VAL A 43 1.22 -50.41 -23.74
C VAL A 43 1.19 -51.21 -22.43
N THR A 44 2.34 -51.77 -22.04
CA THR A 44 2.52 -52.59 -20.84
C THR A 44 3.24 -51.78 -19.77
N PRO A 45 2.88 -51.83 -18.47
CA PRO A 45 3.54 -51.00 -17.44
C PRO A 45 5.07 -51.20 -17.37
N ARG A 46 5.55 -52.43 -17.59
CA ARG A 46 7.00 -52.72 -17.72
C ARG A 46 7.70 -51.91 -18.82
N LYS A 47 7.01 -51.57 -19.92
CA LYS A 47 7.53 -50.74 -21.01
C LYS A 47 7.50 -49.24 -20.70
N VAL A 48 6.63 -48.81 -19.79
CA VAL A 48 6.60 -47.44 -19.27
C VAL A 48 7.83 -47.22 -18.38
N LEU A 49 8.07 -48.13 -17.44
CA LEU A 49 9.25 -48.12 -16.56
C LEU A 49 10.59 -48.23 -17.30
N GLN A 50 10.62 -48.88 -18.47
CA GLN A 50 11.81 -48.96 -19.34
C GLN A 50 12.07 -47.71 -20.18
N ASN A 51 11.19 -46.69 -20.13
CA ASN A 51 11.37 -45.46 -20.88
C ASN A 51 12.16 -44.44 -20.03
N ILE A 52 13.49 -44.50 -20.13
CA ILE A 52 14.40 -43.69 -19.30
C ILE A 52 14.10 -42.18 -19.38
N PRO A 53 13.93 -41.55 -20.56
CA PRO A 53 13.53 -40.14 -20.65
C PRO A 53 12.24 -39.82 -19.89
N LEU A 54 11.22 -40.67 -20.01
CA LEU A 54 9.95 -40.49 -19.32
C LEU A 54 10.12 -40.53 -17.79
N MET A 55 10.85 -41.54 -17.27
CA MET A 55 11.02 -41.72 -15.83
C MET A 55 11.89 -40.61 -15.21
N VAL A 56 12.97 -40.20 -15.89
CA VAL A 56 13.84 -39.10 -15.45
C VAL A 56 13.09 -37.77 -15.51
N GLY A 57 12.43 -37.48 -16.63
CA GLY A 57 11.64 -36.26 -16.79
C GLY A 57 10.49 -36.16 -15.78
N LEU A 58 9.78 -37.27 -15.53
CA LEU A 58 8.72 -37.33 -14.53
C LEU A 58 9.26 -37.06 -13.11
N ALA A 59 10.38 -37.67 -12.74
CA ALA A 59 10.99 -37.45 -11.42
C ALA A 59 11.39 -35.98 -11.22
N ILE A 60 12.01 -35.36 -12.22
CA ILE A 60 12.41 -33.94 -12.17
C ILE A 60 11.18 -33.03 -12.11
N VAL A 61 10.19 -33.21 -12.99
CA VAL A 61 8.99 -32.35 -13.02
C VAL A 61 8.17 -32.49 -11.73
N VAL A 62 8.09 -33.68 -11.14
CA VAL A 62 7.47 -33.88 -9.82
C VAL A 62 8.25 -33.16 -8.72
N ALA A 63 9.58 -33.27 -8.69
CA ALA A 63 10.41 -32.55 -7.72
C ALA A 63 10.26 -31.01 -7.83
N LEU A 64 10.22 -30.48 -9.05
CA LEU A 64 9.97 -29.06 -9.31
C LEU A 64 8.55 -28.64 -8.88
N PHE A 65 7.53 -29.48 -9.08
CA PHE A 65 6.18 -29.20 -8.60
C PHE A 65 6.11 -29.16 -7.07
N PHE A 66 6.79 -30.08 -6.37
CA PHE A 66 6.94 -30.02 -4.91
C PHE A 66 7.65 -28.74 -4.47
N LEU A 67 8.72 -28.34 -5.16
CA LEU A 67 9.47 -27.13 -4.85
C LEU A 67 8.63 -25.86 -5.11
N VAL A 68 7.80 -25.83 -6.15
CA VAL A 68 6.83 -24.73 -6.39
C VAL A 68 5.79 -24.64 -5.26
N LEU A 69 5.32 -25.77 -4.71
CA LEU A 69 4.29 -25.76 -3.65
C LEU A 69 4.84 -25.52 -2.25
N PHE A 70 5.99 -26.11 -1.90
CA PHE A 70 6.52 -26.13 -0.54
C PHE A 70 7.86 -25.41 -0.38
N GLY A 71 8.51 -24.99 -1.46
CA GLY A 71 9.84 -24.36 -1.43
C GLY A 71 9.95 -23.17 -0.47
N PRO A 72 9.02 -22.20 -0.47
CA PRO A 72 9.04 -21.10 0.49
C PRO A 72 8.94 -21.50 1.97
N LEU A 73 8.45 -22.71 2.31
CA LEU A 73 8.48 -23.23 3.69
C LEU A 73 9.84 -23.78 4.10
N TRP A 74 10.78 -23.89 3.16
CA TRP A 74 12.15 -24.37 3.35
C TRP A 74 13.19 -23.27 3.05
N ALA A 75 12.75 -22.05 2.76
CA ALA A 75 13.63 -20.90 2.60
C ALA A 75 14.12 -20.46 3.99
N PRO A 76 15.43 -20.26 4.19
CA PRO A 76 15.96 -19.66 5.42
C PRO A 76 15.30 -18.31 5.76
N GLU A 77 15.04 -17.48 4.74
CA GLU A 77 14.54 -16.12 4.88
C GLU A 77 13.43 -15.84 3.85
N ASN A 78 12.60 -14.83 4.10
CA ASN A 78 11.66 -14.33 3.09
C ASN A 78 12.33 -13.19 2.28
N PRO A 79 12.72 -13.41 1.01
CA PRO A 79 13.43 -12.42 0.21
C PRO A 79 12.57 -11.20 -0.18
N TYR A 80 11.25 -11.23 0.08
CA TYR A 80 10.40 -10.04 -0.03
C TYR A 80 10.51 -9.10 1.18
N LEU A 81 11.03 -9.56 2.32
CA LEU A 81 11.04 -8.81 3.59
C LEU A 81 12.44 -8.32 3.99
N VAL A 82 13.45 -9.18 3.81
CA VAL A 82 14.84 -8.83 4.11
C VAL A 82 15.33 -7.74 3.15
N GLY A 83 16.12 -6.80 3.68
CA GLY A 83 16.75 -5.71 2.93
C GLY A 83 18.13 -6.10 2.41
N THR A 84 18.97 -5.10 2.12
CA THR A 84 20.34 -5.37 1.66
C THR A 84 21.29 -5.48 2.85
N THR A 85 21.96 -6.63 2.99
CA THR A 85 22.93 -6.84 4.06
C THR A 85 24.28 -6.29 3.61
N THR A 86 24.57 -5.06 4.00
CA THR A 86 25.71 -4.28 3.50
C THR A 86 27.06 -4.71 4.07
N LEU A 87 27.11 -5.18 5.32
CA LEU A 87 28.34 -5.60 6.02
C LEU A 87 28.05 -6.76 6.98
N THR A 88 28.83 -7.84 6.87
CA THR A 88 28.76 -9.00 7.78
C THR A 88 30.15 -9.42 8.21
N MET A 89 30.31 -9.87 9.46
CA MET A 89 31.54 -10.49 9.93
C MET A 89 31.64 -11.93 9.41
N VAL A 90 32.59 -12.19 8.52
CA VAL A 90 32.87 -13.52 7.94
C VAL A 90 34.31 -13.89 8.34
N ASP A 91 34.47 -15.04 9.01
CA ASP A 91 35.76 -15.52 9.56
C ASP A 91 36.51 -14.51 10.46
N GLY A 92 35.76 -13.57 11.08
CA GLY A 92 36.32 -12.51 11.93
C GLY A 92 36.76 -11.24 11.18
N GLU A 93 36.59 -11.19 9.85
CA GLU A 93 36.81 -9.99 9.05
C GLU A 93 35.47 -9.37 8.60
N LEU A 94 35.42 -8.03 8.57
CA LEU A 94 34.26 -7.29 8.09
C LEU A 94 34.23 -7.33 6.55
N GLN A 95 33.33 -8.12 5.98
CA GLN A 95 33.20 -8.27 4.54
C GLN A 95 31.92 -7.60 4.01
N ALA A 96 31.99 -7.13 2.76
CA ALA A 96 30.85 -6.66 1.99
C ALA A 96 30.35 -7.79 1.06
N PRO A 97 29.04 -7.82 0.71
CA PRO A 97 28.49 -8.84 -0.17
C PRO A 97 29.11 -8.80 -1.59
N PRO A 98 28.86 -9.81 -2.45
CA PRO A 98 28.27 -11.11 -2.12
C PRO A 98 29.11 -11.99 -1.17
N PHE A 99 28.45 -12.60 -0.19
CA PHE A 99 29.04 -13.50 0.80
C PHE A 99 29.21 -14.93 0.23
N PRO A 100 30.28 -15.65 0.60
CA PRO A 100 30.42 -17.08 0.27
C PRO A 100 29.41 -17.94 1.04
N PRO A 101 29.20 -19.20 0.64
CA PRO A 101 28.38 -20.15 1.40
C PRO A 101 28.85 -20.30 2.85
N SER A 102 27.91 -20.15 3.79
CA SER A 102 28.12 -20.17 5.23
C SER A 102 26.96 -20.89 5.94
N GLU A 103 26.99 -20.99 7.28
CA GLU A 103 25.83 -21.49 8.05
C GLU A 103 24.61 -20.55 7.96
N THR A 104 24.83 -19.24 7.79
CA THR A 104 23.76 -18.25 7.60
C THR A 104 23.24 -18.18 6.17
N ASN A 105 24.12 -18.36 5.17
CA ASN A 105 23.78 -18.34 3.75
C ASN A 105 24.18 -19.69 3.12
N PRO A 106 23.33 -20.74 3.15
CA PRO A 106 23.72 -22.10 2.77
C PRO A 106 24.24 -22.26 1.34
N LEU A 107 23.81 -21.37 0.42
CA LEU A 107 24.28 -21.32 -0.97
C LEU A 107 25.07 -20.04 -1.31
N GLY A 108 25.46 -19.28 -0.29
CA GLY A 108 26.03 -17.93 -0.40
C GLY A 108 24.96 -16.87 -0.66
N SER A 109 25.38 -15.60 -0.69
CA SER A 109 24.47 -14.49 -0.97
C SER A 109 24.62 -13.96 -2.40
N ASP A 110 23.64 -13.18 -2.83
CA ASP A 110 23.74 -12.31 -4.02
C ASP A 110 24.51 -11.00 -3.71
N GLN A 111 24.60 -10.09 -4.68
CA GLN A 111 25.38 -8.84 -4.54
C GLN A 111 24.80 -7.79 -3.59
N TRP A 112 23.61 -8.04 -3.06
CA TRP A 112 22.95 -7.22 -2.04
C TRP A 112 22.89 -7.93 -0.69
N GLY A 113 23.53 -9.09 -0.54
CA GLY A 113 23.56 -9.84 0.72
C GLY A 113 22.34 -10.73 0.96
N ARG A 114 21.43 -10.90 -0.01
CA ARG A 114 20.26 -11.78 0.11
C ARG A 114 20.65 -13.25 -0.11
N ASP A 115 20.13 -14.17 0.71
CA ASP A 115 20.42 -15.61 0.59
C ASP A 115 19.95 -16.21 -0.76
N ILE A 116 20.86 -16.89 -1.45
CA ILE A 116 20.58 -17.52 -2.75
C ILE A 116 19.62 -18.70 -2.62
N LEU A 117 19.61 -19.45 -1.51
CA LEU A 117 18.67 -20.57 -1.35
C LEU A 117 17.22 -20.06 -1.31
N SER A 118 16.96 -19.04 -0.50
CA SER A 118 15.68 -18.34 -0.41
C SER A 118 15.26 -17.77 -1.77
N LEU A 119 16.16 -17.07 -2.47
CA LEU A 119 15.92 -16.56 -3.83
C LEU A 119 15.59 -17.66 -4.84
N LEU A 120 16.25 -18.82 -4.80
CA LEU A 120 15.96 -19.94 -5.70
C LEU A 120 14.58 -20.56 -5.43
N LEU A 121 14.21 -20.73 -4.16
CA LEU A 121 12.97 -21.39 -3.74
C LEU A 121 11.74 -20.53 -4.05
N TYR A 122 11.80 -19.22 -3.75
CA TYR A 122 10.79 -18.26 -4.17
C TYR A 122 10.81 -18.07 -5.69
N GLY A 123 12.00 -17.94 -6.29
CA GLY A 123 12.16 -17.74 -7.73
C GLY A 123 11.62 -18.87 -8.59
N ALA A 124 11.69 -20.11 -8.11
CA ALA A 124 11.14 -21.27 -8.80
C ALA A 124 9.63 -21.15 -9.03
N ARG A 125 8.90 -20.69 -8.01
CA ARG A 125 7.46 -20.47 -8.07
C ARG A 125 7.12 -19.44 -9.16
N ASN A 126 7.79 -18.30 -9.14
CA ASN A 126 7.55 -17.22 -10.11
C ASN A 126 7.94 -17.63 -11.54
N THR A 127 9.13 -18.19 -11.75
CA THR A 127 9.61 -18.63 -13.07
C THR A 127 8.77 -19.78 -13.65
N LEU A 128 8.41 -20.81 -12.87
CA LEU A 128 7.67 -21.97 -13.38
C LEU A 128 6.17 -21.68 -13.62
N VAL A 129 5.53 -20.84 -12.79
CA VAL A 129 4.14 -20.41 -13.02
C VAL A 129 4.04 -19.52 -14.25
N ALA A 130 4.93 -18.54 -14.39
CA ALA A 130 4.97 -17.68 -15.58
C ALA A 130 5.22 -18.49 -16.86
N ALA A 131 6.22 -19.39 -16.86
CA ALA A 131 6.52 -20.26 -18.00
C ALA A 131 5.32 -21.15 -18.36
N THR A 132 4.58 -21.67 -17.36
CA THR A 132 3.39 -22.50 -17.59
C THR A 132 2.25 -21.68 -18.22
N PHE A 133 2.03 -20.44 -17.76
CA PHE A 133 1.02 -19.54 -18.32
C PHE A 133 1.36 -19.18 -19.78
N ILE A 134 2.60 -18.76 -20.05
CA ILE A 134 3.09 -18.43 -21.39
C ILE A 134 2.94 -19.63 -22.33
N THR A 135 3.40 -20.81 -21.90
CA THR A 135 3.29 -22.07 -22.65
C THR A 135 1.84 -22.40 -22.99
N LEU A 136 0.93 -22.32 -22.00
CA LEU A 136 -0.48 -22.62 -22.21
C LEU A 136 -1.13 -21.63 -23.19
N ALA A 137 -0.83 -20.34 -23.06
CA ALA A 137 -1.33 -19.30 -23.96
C ALA A 137 -0.83 -19.51 -25.41
N ARG A 138 0.47 -19.79 -25.61
CA ARG A 138 1.05 -20.12 -26.92
C ARG A 138 0.42 -21.36 -27.53
N VAL A 139 0.22 -22.42 -26.74
CA VAL A 139 -0.40 -23.67 -27.20
C VAL A 139 -1.85 -23.42 -27.60
N ILE A 140 -2.64 -22.67 -26.82
CA ILE A 140 -4.03 -22.33 -27.14
C ILE A 140 -4.08 -21.48 -28.43
N LEU A 141 -3.32 -20.38 -28.49
CA LEU A 141 -3.28 -19.47 -29.62
C LEU A 141 -2.84 -20.18 -30.91
N GLY A 142 -1.74 -20.94 -30.83
CA GLY A 142 -1.22 -21.75 -31.93
C GLY A 142 -2.21 -22.83 -32.38
N THR A 143 -2.89 -23.52 -31.45
CA THR A 143 -3.91 -24.52 -31.80
C THR A 143 -5.09 -23.90 -32.53
N VAL A 144 -5.61 -22.78 -32.02
CA VAL A 144 -6.76 -22.07 -32.62
C VAL A 144 -6.40 -21.58 -34.03
N LEU A 145 -5.28 -20.88 -34.18
CA LEU A 145 -4.85 -20.34 -35.48
C LEU A 145 -4.45 -21.44 -36.46
N GLY A 146 -3.78 -22.50 -36.00
CA GLY A 146 -3.41 -23.67 -36.81
C GLY A 146 -4.64 -24.44 -37.34
N ILE A 147 -5.68 -24.62 -36.51
CA ILE A 147 -6.96 -25.21 -36.95
C ILE A 147 -7.66 -24.30 -37.97
N ILE A 148 -7.69 -22.98 -37.75
CA ILE A 148 -8.31 -22.02 -38.68
C ILE A 148 -7.59 -22.02 -40.04
N ALA A 149 -6.25 -22.05 -40.03
CA ALA A 149 -5.43 -22.14 -41.22
C ALA A 149 -5.63 -23.48 -41.96
N GLY A 150 -5.55 -24.62 -41.26
CA GLY A 150 -5.77 -25.96 -41.85
C GLY A 150 -7.20 -26.20 -42.35
N TRP A 151 -8.21 -25.58 -41.73
CA TRP A 151 -9.57 -25.58 -42.26
C TRP A 151 -9.68 -24.81 -43.58
N ASN A 152 -8.91 -23.73 -43.70
CA ASN A 152 -8.95 -22.79 -44.82
C ASN A 152 -7.73 -22.88 -45.75
N GLU A 153 -7.11 -24.07 -45.81
CA GLU A 153 -5.96 -24.36 -46.68
C GLU A 153 -6.10 -23.72 -48.07
N GLY A 154 -5.12 -22.89 -48.46
CA GLY A 154 -5.09 -22.18 -49.74
C GLY A 154 -6.06 -21.00 -49.88
N LYS A 155 -6.67 -20.51 -48.79
CA LYS A 155 -7.51 -19.30 -48.77
C LYS A 155 -6.81 -18.14 -48.07
N ALA A 156 -7.40 -16.94 -48.18
CA ALA A 156 -6.88 -15.71 -47.59
C ALA A 156 -6.55 -15.80 -46.08
N SER A 157 -7.35 -16.50 -45.27
CA SER A 157 -7.06 -16.65 -43.83
C SER A 157 -5.87 -17.58 -43.54
N ASP A 158 -5.67 -18.62 -44.34
CA ASP A 158 -4.47 -19.47 -44.27
C ASP A 158 -3.23 -18.67 -44.66
N HIS A 159 -3.28 -17.96 -45.78
CA HIS A 159 -2.19 -17.08 -46.23
C HIS A 159 -1.88 -15.95 -45.25
N ALA A 160 -2.89 -15.36 -44.59
CA ALA A 160 -2.69 -14.32 -43.58
C ALA A 160 -2.00 -14.90 -42.34
N ILE A 161 -2.50 -16.01 -41.78
CA ILE A 161 -1.90 -16.63 -40.59
C ILE A 161 -0.48 -17.13 -40.89
N MET A 162 -0.28 -17.89 -41.96
CA MET A 162 1.05 -18.39 -42.35
C MET A 162 2.00 -17.26 -42.76
N GLY A 163 1.48 -16.15 -43.32
CA GLY A 163 2.24 -14.93 -43.56
C GLY A 163 2.72 -14.28 -42.26
N THR A 164 1.85 -14.15 -41.25
CA THR A 164 2.22 -13.67 -39.91
C THR A 164 3.25 -14.59 -39.23
N VAL A 165 3.10 -15.91 -39.36
CA VAL A 165 4.10 -16.88 -38.88
C VAL A 165 5.43 -16.68 -39.60
N GLY A 166 5.44 -16.49 -40.92
CA GLY A 166 6.66 -16.21 -41.69
C GLY A 166 7.36 -14.91 -41.28
N VAL A 167 6.60 -13.84 -41.00
CA VAL A 167 7.15 -12.57 -40.49
C VAL A 167 7.72 -12.75 -39.10
N THR A 168 6.97 -13.32 -38.16
CA THR A 168 7.42 -13.49 -36.76
C THR A 168 8.60 -14.45 -36.62
N SER A 169 8.65 -15.51 -37.43
CA SER A 169 9.77 -16.48 -37.44
C SER A 169 11.03 -15.95 -38.14
N SER A 170 10.97 -14.82 -38.84
CA SER A 170 12.14 -14.20 -39.48
C SER A 170 13.04 -13.43 -38.50
N ILE A 171 12.51 -13.11 -37.31
CA ILE A 171 13.21 -12.40 -36.24
C ILE A 171 13.50 -13.41 -35.11
N PRO A 172 14.74 -13.48 -34.58
CA PRO A 172 15.05 -14.35 -33.44
C PRO A 172 14.09 -14.16 -32.27
N LEU A 173 13.62 -15.27 -31.70
CA LEU A 173 12.57 -15.30 -30.67
C LEU A 173 12.89 -14.38 -29.47
N LEU A 174 14.15 -14.42 -29.02
CA LEU A 174 14.69 -13.56 -27.97
C LEU A 174 14.61 -12.06 -28.32
N LEU A 175 15.00 -11.68 -29.54
CA LEU A 175 14.96 -10.28 -29.97
C LEU A 175 13.52 -9.78 -30.06
N THR A 176 12.59 -10.59 -30.60
CA THR A 176 11.17 -10.24 -30.67
C THR A 176 10.57 -10.07 -29.27
N GLY A 177 10.85 -10.99 -28.33
CA GLY A 177 10.42 -10.87 -26.94
C GLY A 177 10.95 -9.60 -26.28
N MET A 178 12.27 -9.37 -26.36
CA MET A 178 12.93 -8.20 -25.79
C MET A 178 12.40 -6.87 -26.36
N LEU A 179 12.20 -6.78 -27.68
CA LEU A 179 11.65 -5.59 -28.34
C LEU A 179 10.22 -5.29 -27.85
N LEU A 180 9.36 -6.30 -27.70
CA LEU A 180 8.00 -6.12 -27.19
C LEU A 180 7.99 -5.72 -25.70
N ILE A 181 8.86 -6.31 -24.88
CA ILE A 181 8.98 -5.97 -23.46
C ILE A 181 9.37 -4.50 -23.28
N PHE A 182 10.38 -4.02 -24.01
CA PHE A 182 10.79 -2.62 -23.94
C PHE A 182 9.76 -1.66 -24.56
N ALA A 183 9.10 -2.04 -25.66
CA ALA A 183 8.06 -1.21 -26.29
C ALA A 183 6.80 -1.03 -25.43
N LEU A 184 6.52 -1.95 -24.50
CA LEU A 184 5.38 -1.92 -23.60
C LEU A 184 5.69 -1.30 -22.21
N ASP A 185 6.91 -0.79 -22.02
CA ASP A 185 7.50 -0.34 -20.75
C ASP A 185 7.67 -1.47 -19.70
N ILE A 186 8.92 -1.91 -19.52
CA ILE A 186 9.32 -2.96 -18.57
C ILE A 186 8.96 -2.63 -17.11
N ARG A 187 8.76 -1.34 -16.77
CA ARG A 187 8.35 -0.89 -15.42
C ARG A 187 6.92 -1.31 -15.05
N ARG A 188 6.11 -1.77 -16.02
CA ARG A 188 4.79 -2.38 -15.77
C ARG A 188 4.89 -3.84 -15.30
N GLY A 189 6.11 -4.35 -15.07
CA GLY A 189 6.39 -5.61 -14.41
C GLY A 189 5.87 -6.85 -15.15
N ILE A 190 5.53 -7.88 -14.36
CA ILE A 190 5.24 -9.23 -14.85
C ILE A 190 4.15 -9.30 -15.93
N ILE A 191 3.14 -8.40 -15.89
CA ILE A 191 2.04 -8.39 -16.85
C ILE A 191 2.53 -8.12 -18.27
N VAL A 192 3.45 -7.16 -18.46
CA VAL A 192 4.03 -6.85 -19.77
C VAL A 192 4.85 -8.04 -20.27
N PHE A 193 5.61 -8.68 -19.40
CA PHE A 193 6.43 -9.85 -19.74
C PHE A 193 5.56 -11.04 -20.19
N LEU A 194 4.48 -11.34 -19.45
CA LEU A 194 3.51 -12.37 -19.83
C LEU A 194 2.84 -12.05 -21.17
N ILE A 195 2.36 -10.83 -21.39
CA ILE A 195 1.71 -10.43 -22.65
C ILE A 195 2.68 -10.55 -23.83
N ALA A 196 3.88 -9.99 -23.70
CA ALA A 196 4.90 -10.03 -24.74
C ALA A 196 5.28 -11.48 -25.11
N LEU A 197 5.53 -12.34 -24.12
CA LEU A 197 5.94 -13.71 -24.38
C LEU A 197 4.80 -14.65 -24.81
N CYS A 198 3.55 -14.36 -24.48
CA CYS A 198 2.36 -15.07 -25.01
C CYS A 198 2.15 -14.83 -26.51
N VAL A 199 2.44 -13.63 -27.01
CA VAL A 199 2.26 -13.23 -28.43
C VAL A 199 3.44 -13.67 -29.31
N VAL A 200 4.54 -14.12 -28.70
CA VAL A 200 5.75 -14.64 -29.35
C VAL A 200 5.74 -16.18 -29.29
N GLY A 201 6.27 -16.88 -30.30
CA GLY A 201 6.47 -18.34 -30.29
C GLY A 201 5.27 -19.22 -30.71
N TRP A 202 4.03 -18.72 -30.69
CA TRP A 202 2.84 -19.51 -31.10
C TRP A 202 2.88 -20.02 -32.56
N GLY A 203 3.71 -19.43 -33.42
CA GLY A 203 3.76 -19.70 -34.85
C GLY A 203 4.18 -21.12 -35.21
N GLU A 204 5.18 -21.68 -34.52
CA GLU A 204 5.64 -23.06 -34.74
C GLU A 204 4.54 -24.06 -34.42
N ILE A 205 3.81 -23.84 -33.32
CA ILE A 205 2.66 -24.63 -32.91
C ILE A 205 1.54 -24.51 -33.94
N ALA A 206 1.23 -23.30 -34.42
CA ALA A 206 0.22 -23.10 -35.47
C ALA A 206 0.57 -23.83 -36.78
N GLN A 207 1.84 -23.81 -37.19
CA GLN A 207 2.32 -24.52 -38.37
C GLN A 207 2.21 -26.04 -38.21
N TYR A 208 2.60 -26.58 -37.05
CA TYR A 208 2.45 -28.01 -36.75
C TYR A 208 0.97 -28.44 -36.77
N ILE A 209 0.12 -27.71 -36.04
CA ILE A 209 -1.31 -28.05 -35.91
C ILE A 209 -2.03 -27.91 -37.24
N ARG A 210 -1.66 -26.93 -38.08
CA ARG A 210 -2.14 -26.81 -39.47
C ARG A 210 -1.80 -28.06 -40.28
N GLY A 211 -0.55 -28.54 -40.22
CA GLY A 211 -0.10 -29.73 -40.93
C GLY A 211 -0.90 -30.98 -40.52
N GLU A 212 -1.00 -31.24 -39.21
CA GLU A 212 -1.75 -32.39 -38.70
C GLU A 212 -3.26 -32.25 -38.98
N PHE A 213 -3.81 -31.03 -38.97
CA PHE A 213 -5.20 -30.78 -39.38
C PHE A 213 -5.46 -31.19 -40.84
N ILE A 214 -4.58 -30.78 -41.76
CA ILE A 214 -4.68 -31.12 -43.19
C ILE A 214 -4.58 -32.64 -43.38
N THR A 215 -3.63 -33.30 -42.70
CA THR A 215 -3.47 -34.76 -42.74
C THR A 215 -4.68 -35.50 -42.17
N LEU A 216 -5.27 -35.05 -41.06
CA LEU A 216 -6.46 -35.67 -40.48
C LEU A 216 -7.72 -35.44 -41.33
N ARG A 217 -7.84 -34.27 -41.96
CA ARG A 217 -8.96 -33.89 -42.83
C ARG A 217 -9.13 -34.82 -44.04
N GLN A 218 -8.05 -35.45 -44.50
CA GLN A 218 -8.05 -36.41 -45.62
C GLN A 218 -8.45 -37.83 -45.20
N ARG A 219 -8.75 -38.10 -43.92
CA ARG A 219 -9.11 -39.45 -43.45
C ARG A 219 -10.61 -39.74 -43.64
N PRO A 220 -11.01 -40.97 -44.02
CA PRO A 220 -12.42 -41.31 -44.34
C PRO A 220 -13.45 -40.99 -43.26
N PHE A 221 -13.08 -40.98 -41.97
CA PHE A 221 -14.01 -40.63 -40.89
C PHE A 221 -14.40 -39.14 -40.87
N ILE A 222 -13.55 -38.24 -41.40
CA ILE A 222 -13.87 -36.83 -41.57
C ILE A 222 -14.80 -36.62 -42.78
N GLU A 223 -14.60 -37.38 -43.85
CA GLU A 223 -15.50 -37.38 -45.01
C GLU A 223 -16.90 -37.88 -44.62
N GLY A 224 -16.98 -38.99 -43.87
CA GLY A 224 -18.23 -39.48 -43.30
C GLY A 224 -18.90 -38.48 -42.35
N ALA A 225 -18.15 -37.77 -41.50
CA ALA A 225 -18.69 -36.71 -40.65
C ALA A 225 -19.29 -35.55 -41.47
N ARG A 226 -18.65 -35.15 -42.57
CA ARG A 226 -19.19 -34.13 -43.49
C ARG A 226 -20.41 -34.62 -44.26
N ALA A 227 -20.44 -35.89 -44.68
CA ALA A 227 -21.60 -36.50 -45.33
C ALA A 227 -22.84 -36.56 -44.41
N MET A 228 -22.62 -36.66 -43.09
CA MET A 228 -23.68 -36.51 -42.06
C MET A 228 -24.06 -35.05 -41.75
N GLY A 229 -23.53 -34.06 -42.49
CA GLY A 229 -23.90 -32.65 -42.35
C GLY A 229 -23.27 -31.90 -41.17
N LEU A 230 -22.22 -32.43 -40.52
CA LEU A 230 -21.54 -31.71 -39.45
C LEU A 230 -20.89 -30.43 -39.97
N THR A 231 -21.05 -29.33 -39.22
CA THR A 231 -20.42 -28.04 -39.54
C THR A 231 -18.90 -28.10 -39.39
N GLY A 232 -18.18 -27.09 -39.91
CA GLY A 232 -16.72 -27.05 -39.80
C GLY A 232 -16.21 -27.03 -38.36
N ALA A 233 -16.84 -26.20 -37.51
CA ALA A 233 -16.53 -26.15 -36.08
C ALA A 233 -16.86 -27.48 -35.38
N GLN A 234 -18.00 -28.11 -35.68
CA GLN A 234 -18.35 -29.43 -35.13
C GLN A 234 -17.34 -30.51 -35.56
N THR A 235 -16.91 -30.51 -36.82
CA THR A 235 -15.90 -31.42 -37.35
C THR A 235 -14.56 -31.22 -36.63
N ALA A 236 -14.12 -29.96 -36.48
CA ALA A 236 -12.88 -29.63 -35.80
C ALA A 236 -12.90 -30.05 -34.31
N ILE A 237 -13.93 -29.65 -33.56
CA ILE A 237 -14.02 -29.88 -32.11
C ILE A 237 -14.32 -31.35 -31.77
N ARG A 238 -15.20 -32.02 -32.52
CA ARG A 238 -15.66 -33.39 -32.19
C ARG A 238 -14.80 -34.49 -32.78
N HIS A 239 -14.09 -34.22 -33.88
CA HIS A 239 -13.34 -35.27 -34.60
C HIS A 239 -11.85 -34.95 -34.79
N VAL A 240 -11.45 -33.70 -35.01
CA VAL A 240 -10.03 -33.38 -35.23
C VAL A 240 -9.27 -33.15 -33.93
N LEU A 241 -9.71 -32.21 -33.09
CA LEU A 241 -9.07 -31.87 -31.82
C LEU A 241 -8.86 -33.11 -30.91
N PRO A 242 -9.82 -34.04 -30.73
CA PRO A 242 -9.62 -35.31 -30.03
C PRO A 242 -8.48 -36.20 -30.54
N ASN A 243 -8.15 -36.12 -31.83
CA ASN A 243 -7.07 -36.89 -32.43
C ASN A 243 -5.71 -36.18 -32.30
N ILE A 244 -5.69 -34.84 -32.28
CA ILE A 244 -4.45 -34.05 -32.10
C ILE A 244 -4.09 -33.88 -30.60
N LEU A 245 -5.05 -33.97 -29.68
CA LEU A 245 -4.85 -33.78 -28.23
C LEU A 245 -3.62 -34.52 -27.63
N PRO A 246 -3.31 -35.78 -27.97
CA PRO A 246 -2.08 -36.43 -27.50
C PRO A 246 -0.80 -35.73 -27.96
N ALA A 247 -0.75 -35.29 -29.22
CA ALA A 247 0.39 -34.56 -29.77
C ALA A 247 0.50 -33.17 -29.13
N LEU A 248 -0.62 -32.52 -28.84
CA LEU A 248 -0.65 -31.27 -28.08
C LEU A 248 -0.03 -31.41 -26.69
N VAL A 249 -0.33 -32.49 -25.94
CA VAL A 249 0.29 -32.70 -24.61
C VAL A 249 1.81 -32.87 -24.71
N VAL A 250 2.30 -33.58 -25.73
CA VAL A 250 3.76 -33.69 -26.00
C VAL A 250 4.35 -32.32 -26.34
N ILE A 251 3.68 -31.55 -27.20
CA ILE A 251 4.13 -30.21 -27.63
C ILE A 251 4.13 -29.24 -26.46
N SER A 252 3.12 -29.23 -25.58
CA SER A 252 3.11 -28.39 -24.38
C SER A 252 4.30 -28.66 -23.46
N LEU A 253 4.74 -29.92 -23.35
CA LEU A 253 5.92 -30.26 -22.53
C LEU A 253 7.23 -29.79 -23.17
N LEU A 254 7.36 -29.89 -24.50
CA LEU A 254 8.54 -29.38 -25.21
C LEU A 254 8.57 -27.84 -25.24
N GLU A 255 7.41 -27.20 -25.45
CA GLU A 255 7.23 -25.74 -25.41
C GLU A 255 7.51 -25.16 -24.02
N MET A 256 7.20 -25.90 -22.95
CA MET A 256 7.59 -25.50 -21.60
C MET A 256 9.12 -25.45 -21.45
N GLY A 257 9.83 -26.42 -22.02
CA GLY A 257 11.30 -26.43 -22.09
C GLY A 257 11.84 -25.24 -22.91
N ALA A 258 11.25 -24.95 -24.07
CA ALA A 258 11.64 -23.81 -24.91
C ALA A 258 11.33 -22.46 -24.24
N THR A 259 10.20 -22.34 -23.55
CA THR A 259 9.81 -21.14 -22.80
C THR A 259 10.73 -20.89 -21.61
N LEU A 260 11.07 -21.92 -20.84
CA LEU A 260 12.05 -21.81 -19.74
C LEU A 260 13.44 -21.43 -20.24
N LEU A 261 13.87 -21.97 -21.39
CA LEU A 261 15.13 -21.58 -22.01
C LEU A 261 15.11 -20.09 -22.40
N LEU A 262 14.04 -19.63 -23.06
CA LEU A 262 13.86 -18.21 -23.42
C LEU A 262 13.87 -17.28 -22.19
N LEU A 263 13.25 -17.67 -21.08
CA LEU A 263 13.31 -16.90 -19.81
C LEU A 263 14.76 -16.81 -19.30
N GLY A 264 15.52 -17.91 -19.34
CA GLY A 264 16.93 -17.92 -18.93
C GLY A 264 17.84 -17.10 -19.85
N GLU A 265 17.59 -17.13 -21.17
CA GLU A 265 18.33 -16.32 -22.15
C GLU A 265 18.03 -14.82 -21.98
N LEU A 266 16.76 -14.43 -21.80
CA LEU A 266 16.37 -13.04 -21.51
C LEU A 266 17.01 -12.56 -20.20
N GLY A 267 16.93 -13.37 -19.14
CA GLY A 267 17.60 -13.10 -17.87
C GLY A 267 19.10 -12.87 -18.02
N PHE A 268 19.82 -13.74 -18.73
CA PHE A 268 21.25 -13.58 -19.00
C PHE A 268 21.60 -12.29 -19.78
N VAL A 269 20.71 -11.83 -20.67
CA VAL A 269 20.85 -10.56 -21.41
C VAL A 269 20.54 -9.34 -20.53
N GLY A 270 19.83 -9.52 -19.41
CA GLY A 270 19.46 -8.47 -18.46
C GLY A 270 17.98 -8.06 -18.53
N VAL A 271 17.11 -8.94 -19.03
CA VAL A 271 15.68 -8.69 -19.27
C VAL A 271 14.86 -9.70 -18.47
N PHE A 272 14.19 -9.25 -17.41
CA PHE A 272 13.50 -10.12 -16.45
C PHE A 272 12.14 -9.57 -16.00
N MET A 273 11.29 -10.45 -15.47
CA MET A 273 9.87 -10.20 -15.18
C MET A 273 9.61 -9.24 -14.02
N GLY A 274 10.53 -9.18 -13.05
CA GLY A 274 10.37 -8.38 -11.85
C GLY A 274 10.32 -6.87 -12.09
N GLY A 275 10.77 -6.41 -13.26
CA GLY A 275 11.19 -5.02 -13.40
C GLY A 275 12.31 -4.69 -12.40
N GLY A 276 12.56 -3.40 -12.19
CA GLY A 276 13.42 -2.98 -11.09
C GLY A 276 13.74 -1.49 -11.14
N THR A 277 14.25 -0.98 -10.01
CA THR A 277 14.76 0.39 -9.89
C THR A 277 15.94 0.58 -10.83
N ALA A 278 15.78 1.40 -11.87
CA ALA A 278 16.90 1.84 -12.69
C ALA A 278 17.72 2.89 -11.92
N GLN A 279 18.90 2.51 -11.46
CA GLN A 279 19.78 3.41 -10.73
C GLN A 279 20.46 4.42 -11.69
N GLU A 280 19.92 5.64 -11.85
CA GLU A 280 20.64 6.69 -12.58
C GLU A 280 21.81 7.26 -11.78
N ASN A 281 22.94 6.56 -11.84
CA ASN A 281 24.23 7.14 -11.47
C ASN A 281 24.70 8.10 -12.57
N ASN A 282 25.07 9.34 -12.22
CA ASN A 282 25.59 10.38 -13.12
C ASN A 282 26.82 9.97 -13.97
N PHE A 283 27.36 8.76 -13.77
CA PHE A 283 28.48 8.19 -14.50
C PHE A 283 28.16 6.76 -15.00
N ILE A 284 27.22 6.66 -15.95
CA ILE A 284 27.08 5.54 -16.90
C ILE A 284 26.98 4.14 -16.27
N THR A 285 26.04 3.90 -15.35
CA THR A 285 25.45 2.55 -15.21
C THR A 285 24.08 2.60 -14.55
N SER A 286 23.04 2.17 -15.26
CA SER A 286 21.75 1.80 -14.67
C SER A 286 21.83 0.34 -14.22
N ALA A 287 22.04 0.13 -12.92
CA ALA A 287 21.75 -1.16 -12.29
C ALA A 287 20.24 -1.28 -12.06
N THR A 288 19.68 -2.47 -12.25
CA THR A 288 18.25 -2.76 -12.07
C THR A 288 18.13 -3.78 -10.94
N ILE A 289 17.62 -3.39 -9.77
CA ILE A 289 17.46 -4.32 -8.64
C ILE A 289 16.17 -5.13 -8.85
N PRO A 290 16.21 -6.48 -8.85
CA PRO A 290 14.99 -7.27 -8.98
C PRO A 290 14.24 -7.36 -7.65
N ASP A 291 13.05 -6.78 -7.63
CA ASP A 291 12.13 -6.75 -6.48
C ASP A 291 11.34 -8.07 -6.33
N ILE A 292 11.23 -8.84 -7.41
CA ILE A 292 10.58 -10.16 -7.44
C ILE A 292 11.67 -11.23 -7.66
N PRO A 293 11.88 -12.16 -6.72
CA PRO A 293 12.77 -13.29 -6.91
C PRO A 293 12.29 -14.12 -8.10
N GLU A 294 13.15 -14.29 -9.10
CA GLU A 294 12.91 -15.18 -10.24
C GLU A 294 14.26 -15.56 -10.86
N TRP A 295 14.38 -16.78 -11.41
CA TRP A 295 15.69 -17.30 -11.82
C TRP A 295 16.33 -16.48 -12.95
N GLY A 296 15.54 -15.84 -13.81
CA GLY A 296 16.05 -14.99 -14.89
C GLY A 296 16.75 -13.74 -14.35
N ALA A 297 16.18 -13.11 -13.32
CA ALA A 297 16.78 -11.97 -12.65
C ALA A 297 18.08 -12.35 -11.92
N MET A 298 18.08 -13.48 -11.20
CA MET A 298 19.29 -14.01 -10.56
C MET A 298 20.44 -14.23 -11.56
N MET A 299 20.14 -14.64 -12.80
CA MET A 299 21.13 -14.75 -13.88
C MET A 299 21.61 -13.40 -14.42
N ALA A 300 20.74 -12.39 -14.46
CA ALA A 300 21.08 -11.02 -14.90
C ALA A 300 22.16 -10.39 -14.01
N ASP A 301 21.97 -10.50 -12.70
CA ASP A 301 22.81 -9.88 -11.68
C ASP A 301 24.14 -10.61 -11.51
N SER A 302 24.09 -11.94 -11.54
CA SER A 302 25.25 -12.78 -11.26
C SER A 302 26.27 -12.85 -12.41
N ARG A 303 25.87 -12.56 -13.65
CA ARG A 303 26.72 -12.73 -14.85
C ARG A 303 28.07 -11.99 -14.78
N VAL A 304 28.12 -10.82 -14.12
CA VAL A 304 29.37 -10.04 -13.95
C VAL A 304 30.30 -10.66 -12.90
N TRP A 305 29.74 -11.41 -11.96
CA TRP A 305 30.46 -12.07 -10.85
C TRP A 305 30.94 -13.48 -11.18
N ALA A 306 30.55 -14.04 -12.33
CA ALA A 306 30.78 -15.43 -12.77
C ALA A 306 32.21 -15.98 -12.55
N ARG A 307 33.24 -15.12 -12.62
CA ARG A 307 34.64 -15.52 -12.41
C ARG A 307 35.10 -15.50 -10.96
N GLY A 308 34.58 -14.58 -10.15
CA GLY A 308 35.04 -14.35 -8.78
C GLY A 308 34.18 -15.05 -7.73
N ARG A 309 32.87 -15.16 -7.99
CA ARG A 309 31.86 -15.67 -7.05
C ARG A 309 30.90 -16.62 -7.81
N PRO A 310 31.37 -17.82 -8.20
CA PRO A 310 30.68 -18.67 -9.18
C PRO A 310 29.34 -19.22 -8.69
N TRP A 311 29.12 -19.32 -7.38
CA TRP A 311 27.87 -19.81 -6.77
C TRP A 311 26.64 -19.01 -7.24
N MET A 312 26.80 -17.69 -7.40
CA MET A 312 25.73 -16.78 -7.83
C MET A 312 25.14 -17.11 -9.21
N VAL A 313 25.98 -17.55 -10.17
CA VAL A 313 25.52 -17.94 -11.52
C VAL A 313 25.17 -19.43 -11.57
N PHE A 314 25.94 -20.26 -10.86
CA PHE A 314 25.86 -21.70 -10.97
C PHE A 314 24.50 -22.25 -10.55
N TYR A 315 23.95 -21.82 -9.42
CA TYR A 315 22.70 -22.36 -8.92
C TYR A 315 21.45 -21.97 -9.74
N PRO A 316 21.19 -20.70 -10.12
CA PRO A 316 20.06 -20.38 -11.00
C PRO A 316 20.22 -20.99 -12.40
N GLY A 317 21.45 -21.06 -12.92
CA GLY A 317 21.74 -21.78 -14.17
C GLY A 317 21.44 -23.28 -14.09
N LEU A 318 21.78 -23.93 -12.97
CA LEU A 318 21.46 -25.33 -12.70
C LEU A 318 19.95 -25.56 -12.55
N ALA A 319 19.23 -24.62 -11.92
CA ALA A 319 17.78 -24.69 -11.77
C ALA A 319 17.07 -24.65 -13.14
N PHE A 320 17.44 -23.70 -14.01
CA PHE A 320 16.98 -23.67 -15.41
C PHE A 320 17.36 -24.95 -16.16
N PHE A 321 18.61 -25.42 -16.06
CA PHE A 321 19.06 -26.64 -16.73
C PHE A 321 18.22 -27.85 -16.34
N LEU A 322 17.99 -28.06 -15.05
CA LEU A 322 17.16 -29.16 -14.53
C LEU A 322 15.71 -29.04 -15.02
N ALA A 323 15.13 -27.84 -14.99
CA ALA A 323 13.76 -27.63 -15.48
C ALA A 323 13.61 -27.91 -16.97
N VAL A 324 14.47 -27.33 -17.81
CA VAL A 324 14.49 -27.57 -19.27
C VAL A 324 14.72 -29.05 -19.59
N LEU A 325 15.67 -29.71 -18.89
CA LEU A 325 15.92 -31.15 -19.03
C LEU A 325 14.70 -31.99 -18.64
N GLY A 326 14.05 -31.66 -17.51
CA GLY A 326 12.90 -32.38 -16.98
C GLY A 326 11.72 -32.38 -17.94
N PHE A 327 11.32 -31.19 -18.41
CA PHE A 327 10.22 -31.03 -19.36
C PHE A 327 10.52 -31.66 -20.72
N ASN A 328 11.72 -31.47 -21.27
CA ASN A 328 12.11 -32.08 -22.55
C ASN A 328 12.19 -33.61 -22.47
N ALA A 329 12.76 -34.17 -21.39
CA ALA A 329 12.84 -35.61 -21.19
C ALA A 329 11.44 -36.24 -21.00
N LEU A 330 10.54 -35.55 -20.29
CA LEU A 330 9.16 -35.99 -20.09
C LEU A 330 8.38 -35.97 -21.41
N GLY A 331 8.49 -34.89 -22.19
CA GLY A 331 7.87 -34.75 -23.52
C GLY A 331 8.35 -35.81 -24.51
N GLU A 332 9.68 -36.00 -24.62
CA GLU A 332 10.28 -37.04 -25.47
C GLU A 332 9.91 -38.46 -25.00
N GLY A 333 9.87 -38.68 -23.68
CA GLY A 333 9.40 -39.91 -23.08
C GLY A 333 7.95 -40.22 -23.50
N LEU A 334 7.05 -39.23 -23.41
CA LEU A 334 5.65 -39.37 -23.78
C LEU A 334 5.48 -39.60 -25.29
N ARG A 335 6.25 -38.88 -26.12
CA ARG A 335 6.30 -39.08 -27.59
C ARG A 335 6.63 -40.53 -27.95
N ARG A 336 7.71 -41.08 -27.38
CA ARG A 336 8.12 -42.48 -27.59
C ARG A 336 7.09 -43.51 -27.12
N LEU A 337 6.27 -43.20 -26.11
CA LEU A 337 5.16 -44.08 -25.72
C LEU A 337 4.01 -44.05 -26.75
N MET A 338 3.67 -42.87 -27.25
CA MET A 338 2.58 -42.68 -28.21
C MET A 338 2.88 -43.30 -29.59
N GLU A 339 4.12 -43.23 -30.05
CA GLU A 339 4.55 -43.91 -31.29
C GLU A 339 4.41 -45.44 -31.21
N ARG A 340 4.58 -46.01 -30.00
CA ARG A 340 4.73 -47.46 -29.80
C ARG A 340 3.46 -48.20 -29.37
N GLY A 341 2.33 -47.51 -29.20
CA GLY A 341 1.08 -48.15 -28.78
C GLY A 341 -0.16 -47.27 -28.98
N SER A 342 -1.34 -47.90 -28.99
CA SER A 342 -2.61 -47.16 -29.00
C SER A 342 -2.92 -46.59 -27.62
N PHE A 343 -2.70 -45.29 -27.45
CA PHE A 343 -3.21 -44.55 -26.29
C PHE A 343 -4.72 -44.36 -26.40
N ASN A 344 -5.44 -44.59 -25.29
CA ASN A 344 -6.87 -44.32 -25.22
C ASN A 344 -7.09 -42.84 -24.87
N THR A 345 -7.33 -42.02 -25.88
CA THR A 345 -7.60 -40.56 -25.76
C THR A 345 -8.80 -40.22 -24.88
N ASN A 346 -9.69 -41.18 -24.61
CA ASN A 346 -10.81 -40.97 -23.68
C ASN A 346 -10.37 -40.58 -22.27
N PHE A 347 -9.11 -40.86 -21.86
CA PHE A 347 -8.58 -40.33 -20.59
C PHE A 347 -8.46 -38.79 -20.62
N ILE A 348 -7.90 -38.23 -21.69
CA ILE A 348 -7.71 -36.78 -21.87
C ILE A 348 -9.05 -36.05 -21.95
N LEU A 349 -10.07 -36.70 -22.52
CA LEU A 349 -11.44 -36.17 -22.62
C LEU A 349 -12.34 -36.63 -21.45
N SER A 350 -11.78 -37.21 -20.39
CA SER A 350 -12.57 -37.69 -19.25
C SER A 350 -12.83 -36.61 -18.20
N LYS A 351 -13.88 -36.81 -17.39
CA LYS A 351 -14.11 -36.04 -16.15
C LYS A 351 -12.89 -36.02 -15.21
N LYS A 352 -11.99 -37.02 -15.29
CA LYS A 352 -10.76 -37.06 -14.48
C LYS A 352 -9.71 -36.07 -14.98
N MET A 353 -9.63 -35.83 -16.29
CA MET A 353 -8.74 -34.78 -16.82
C MET A 353 -9.29 -33.39 -16.52
N LEU A 354 -10.61 -33.19 -16.58
CA LEU A 354 -11.24 -31.95 -16.10
C LEU A 354 -10.94 -31.68 -14.62
N LEU A 355 -10.91 -32.72 -13.78
CA LEU A 355 -10.48 -32.60 -12.38
C LEU A 355 -8.99 -32.23 -12.27
N VAL A 356 -8.10 -32.84 -13.05
CA VAL A 356 -6.66 -32.47 -13.07
C VAL A 356 -6.46 -31.02 -13.51
N VAL A 357 -7.15 -30.58 -14.58
CA VAL A 357 -7.13 -29.17 -15.02
C VAL A 357 -7.69 -28.26 -13.93
N GLY A 358 -8.80 -28.62 -13.28
CA GLY A 358 -9.37 -27.88 -12.15
C GLY A 358 -8.40 -27.76 -10.97
N VAL A 359 -7.68 -28.82 -10.62
CA VAL A 359 -6.64 -28.81 -9.57
C VAL A 359 -5.46 -27.92 -9.97
N VAL A 360 -5.00 -27.98 -11.23
CA VAL A 360 -3.91 -27.10 -11.71
C VAL A 360 -4.36 -25.63 -11.72
N VAL A 361 -5.58 -25.33 -12.17
CA VAL A 361 -6.14 -23.97 -12.14
C VAL A 361 -6.30 -23.48 -10.71
N ALA A 362 -6.81 -24.31 -9.79
CA ALA A 362 -6.93 -23.96 -8.37
C ALA A 362 -5.56 -23.76 -7.71
N ALA A 363 -4.55 -24.58 -8.04
CA ALA A 363 -3.19 -24.42 -7.56
C ALA A 363 -2.55 -23.12 -8.10
N THR A 364 -2.71 -22.81 -9.39
CA THR A 364 -2.24 -21.54 -9.98
C THR A 364 -2.95 -20.34 -9.34
N TRP A 365 -4.27 -20.41 -9.15
CA TRP A 365 -5.04 -19.35 -8.48
C TRP A 365 -4.62 -19.15 -7.02
N TYR A 366 -4.43 -20.24 -6.28
CA TYR A 366 -3.90 -20.22 -4.92
C TYR A 366 -2.51 -19.57 -4.88
N ILE A 367 -1.58 -20.00 -5.75
CA ILE A 367 -0.24 -19.44 -5.84
C ILE A 367 -0.27 -17.94 -6.17
N VAL A 368 -1.06 -17.51 -7.15
CA VAL A 368 -1.14 -16.09 -7.55
C VAL A 368 -1.80 -15.23 -6.47
N GLY A 369 -2.83 -15.75 -5.78
CA GLY A 369 -3.55 -15.00 -4.75
C GLY A 369 -2.87 -14.95 -3.38
N HIS A 370 -2.07 -15.96 -3.02
CA HIS A 370 -1.48 -16.09 -1.69
C HIS A 370 0.05 -15.97 -1.69
N VAL A 371 0.67 -15.73 -2.85
CA VAL A 371 2.13 -15.69 -2.95
C VAL A 371 2.61 -14.61 -3.91
N GLY A 372 3.21 -13.59 -3.30
CA GLY A 372 3.89 -12.49 -3.95
C GLY A 372 4.30 -11.46 -2.90
N PRO A 373 4.80 -10.27 -3.30
CA PRO A 373 5.09 -9.19 -2.38
C PRO A 373 3.85 -8.80 -1.57
N ALA A 374 2.73 -8.46 -2.22
CA ALA A 374 1.53 -7.96 -1.56
C ALA A 374 0.91 -8.95 -0.53
N PRO A 375 0.71 -10.26 -0.82
CA PRO A 375 0.29 -11.21 0.21
C PRO A 375 1.29 -11.36 1.36
N SER A 376 2.60 -11.25 1.09
CA SER A 376 3.63 -11.32 2.14
C SER A 376 3.59 -10.09 3.05
N TYR A 377 3.39 -8.90 2.47
CA TYR A 377 3.25 -7.65 3.20
C TYR A 377 1.95 -7.62 4.01
N ALA A 378 0.84 -8.09 3.44
CA ALA A 378 -0.45 -8.18 4.13
C ALA A 378 -0.39 -9.18 5.29
N GLN A 379 0.30 -10.31 5.13
CA GLN A 379 0.53 -11.25 6.24
C GLN A 379 1.40 -10.65 7.34
N LEU A 380 2.40 -9.84 6.99
CA LEU A 380 3.24 -9.15 7.98
C LEU A 380 2.44 -8.09 8.76
N ALA A 381 1.62 -7.32 8.05
CA ALA A 381 0.72 -6.34 8.67
C ALA A 381 -0.28 -7.00 9.64
N ARG A 382 -0.91 -8.12 9.24
CA ARG A 382 -1.87 -8.91 10.04
C ARG A 382 -1.34 -9.54 11.33
N ASN A 383 -0.04 -9.40 11.61
CA ASN A 383 0.52 -9.82 12.89
C ASN A 383 0.43 -8.70 13.96
N PHE A 384 -0.11 -7.52 13.61
CA PHE A 384 -0.28 -6.42 14.56
C PHE A 384 -1.16 -6.84 15.74
N ASP A 385 -0.66 -6.64 16.95
CA ASP A 385 -1.32 -7.05 18.18
C ASP A 385 -1.99 -5.84 18.85
N GLY A 386 -3.32 -5.80 18.76
CA GLY A 386 -4.15 -4.75 19.35
C GLY A 386 -4.09 -4.71 20.88
N ASP A 387 -3.92 -5.86 21.54
CA ASP A 387 -3.78 -5.93 23.01
C ASP A 387 -2.39 -5.42 23.44
N ALA A 388 -1.33 -5.73 22.68
CA ALA A 388 0.01 -5.18 22.91
C ALA A 388 0.06 -3.65 22.70
N ALA A 389 -0.60 -3.15 21.66
CA ALA A 389 -0.78 -1.71 21.47
C ALA A 389 -1.58 -1.09 22.64
N LEU A 390 -2.72 -1.67 23.04
CA LEU A 390 -3.50 -1.15 24.17
C LEU A 390 -2.69 -1.15 25.48
N ALA A 391 -1.80 -2.12 25.69
CA ALA A 391 -0.85 -2.11 26.82
C ALA A 391 0.16 -0.95 26.75
N HIS A 392 0.62 -0.54 25.55
CA HIS A 392 1.40 0.70 25.39
C HIS A 392 0.56 1.95 25.71
N ALA A 393 -0.70 2.01 25.28
CA ALA A 393 -1.59 3.15 25.58
C ALA A 393 -1.85 3.28 27.09
N ALA A 394 -2.10 2.16 27.78
CA ALA A 394 -2.26 2.11 29.23
C ALA A 394 -0.98 2.58 29.96
N ALA A 395 0.19 2.07 29.56
CA ALA A 395 1.47 2.49 30.15
C ALA A 395 1.77 3.99 29.94
N ILE A 396 1.32 4.58 28.83
CA ILE A 396 1.43 6.02 28.57
C ILE A 396 0.49 6.81 29.49
N VAL A 397 -0.77 6.39 29.64
CA VAL A 397 -1.74 7.07 30.53
C VAL A 397 -1.37 6.95 32.00
N ASP A 398 -0.71 5.86 32.42
CA ASP A 398 -0.23 5.65 33.80
C ASP A 398 0.82 6.70 34.25
N PHE A 399 1.46 7.45 33.34
CA PHE A 399 2.31 8.61 33.69
C PHE A 399 1.50 9.83 34.20
N GLY A 400 0.17 9.78 34.16
CA GLY A 400 -0.71 10.77 34.77
C GLY A 400 -0.79 12.08 33.97
N ASP A 401 -0.39 13.19 34.58
CA ASP A 401 -0.45 14.51 33.94
C ASP A 401 0.65 14.64 32.87
N ARG A 402 0.29 14.41 31.60
CA ARG A 402 1.18 14.54 30.43
C ARG A 402 1.11 15.91 29.74
N ARG A 403 0.68 16.99 30.43
CA ARG A 403 0.76 18.35 29.85
C ARG A 403 2.20 18.73 29.46
N PRO A 404 2.42 19.54 28.42
CA PRO A 404 3.76 19.99 28.05
C PRO A 404 4.53 20.59 29.24
N GLY A 405 5.73 20.07 29.51
CA GLY A 405 6.61 20.56 30.57
C GLY A 405 6.29 20.06 31.98
N THR A 406 5.47 19.00 32.14
CA THR A 406 5.30 18.23 33.38
C THR A 406 6.22 17.00 33.41
N THR A 407 6.38 16.40 34.60
CA THR A 407 7.12 15.14 34.75
C THR A 407 6.47 13.98 33.98
N GLY A 408 5.13 13.88 33.91
CA GLY A 408 4.46 12.81 33.15
C GLY A 408 4.71 12.91 31.64
N ASN A 409 4.82 14.13 31.09
CA ASN A 409 5.22 14.34 29.70
C ASN A 409 6.67 13.90 29.47
N ASP A 410 7.58 14.26 30.38
CA ASP A 410 8.98 13.85 30.34
C ASP A 410 9.17 12.32 30.43
N GLU A 411 8.47 11.66 31.36
CA GLU A 411 8.51 10.20 31.52
C GLU A 411 7.90 9.47 30.31
N THR A 412 6.84 10.03 29.70
CA THR A 412 6.28 9.52 28.43
C THR A 412 7.29 9.62 27.29
N ALA A 413 8.03 10.73 27.19
CA ALA A 413 9.07 10.92 26.17
C ALA A 413 10.21 9.89 26.34
N ASP A 414 10.66 9.68 27.58
CA ASP A 414 11.69 8.70 27.91
C ASP A 414 11.23 7.26 27.65
N TYR A 415 9.96 6.94 27.93
CA TYR A 415 9.35 5.65 27.60
C TYR A 415 9.37 5.38 26.09
N ILE A 416 8.90 6.32 25.26
CA ILE A 416 8.87 6.18 23.79
C ILE A 416 10.30 6.01 23.25
N ALA A 417 11.26 6.79 23.74
CA ALA A 417 12.66 6.68 23.33
C ALA A 417 13.26 5.31 23.69
N ALA A 418 12.97 4.79 24.89
CA ALA A 418 13.42 3.47 25.31
C ALA A 418 12.77 2.33 24.49
N ARG A 419 11.50 2.45 24.10
CA ARG A 419 10.85 1.51 23.17
C ARG A 419 11.50 1.58 21.78
N PHE A 420 11.76 2.77 21.24
CA PHE A 420 12.45 2.94 19.95
C PHE A 420 13.87 2.32 19.95
N GLU A 421 14.63 2.46 21.04
CA GLU A 421 15.93 1.79 21.18
C GLU A 421 15.80 0.27 21.28
N GLU A 422 14.84 -0.23 22.08
CA GLU A 422 14.57 -1.68 22.23
C GLU A 422 14.18 -2.32 20.88
N TYR A 423 13.40 -1.61 20.07
CA TYR A 423 12.99 -2.06 18.73
C TYR A 423 14.06 -1.80 17.66
N GLY A 424 15.24 -1.30 18.02
CA GLY A 424 16.38 -1.15 17.11
C GLY A 424 16.28 0.01 16.12
N MET A 425 15.38 0.98 16.35
CA MET A 425 15.35 2.23 15.59
C MET A 425 16.60 3.07 15.89
N GLN A 426 17.11 3.80 14.91
CA GLN A 426 18.22 4.72 15.12
C GLN A 426 17.74 6.09 15.67
N PRO A 427 18.55 6.79 16.48
CA PRO A 427 18.16 8.10 17.01
C PRO A 427 18.09 9.18 15.92
N GLY A 428 16.92 9.80 15.75
CA GLY A 428 16.64 10.80 14.72
C GLY A 428 16.58 12.26 15.20
N GLY A 429 16.48 12.50 16.52
CA GLY A 429 16.28 13.84 17.11
C GLY A 429 17.46 14.82 16.94
N GLY A 430 18.62 14.31 16.55
CA GLY A 430 19.86 15.08 16.34
C GLY A 430 20.94 14.72 17.36
N GLY A 431 22.21 14.95 17.03
CA GLY A 431 23.33 14.72 17.96
C GLY A 431 23.52 13.27 18.46
N ARG A 432 22.91 12.28 17.78
CA ARG A 432 22.75 10.87 18.24
C ARG A 432 21.78 10.68 19.41
N SER A 433 20.88 11.63 19.65
CA SER A 433 19.74 11.56 20.57
C SER A 433 18.45 11.19 19.84
N TYR A 434 17.50 10.54 20.51
CA TYR A 434 16.12 10.41 20.03
C TYR A 434 15.36 11.73 20.22
N PHE A 435 15.79 12.59 21.14
CA PHE A 435 15.11 13.84 21.46
C PHE A 435 15.55 14.99 20.53
N GLN A 436 14.57 15.61 19.87
CA GLN A 436 14.69 16.96 19.33
C GLN A 436 14.13 17.93 20.39
N THR A 437 15.02 18.65 21.06
CA THR A 437 14.69 19.60 22.14
C THR A 437 14.36 20.98 21.59
N PHE A 438 13.30 21.62 22.08
CA PHE A 438 12.96 23.01 21.80
C PHE A 438 12.46 23.72 23.06
N ASN A 439 12.63 25.03 23.15
CA ASN A 439 12.23 25.80 24.32
C ASN A 439 10.93 26.57 24.07
N THR A 440 10.12 26.70 25.10
CA THR A 440 8.95 27.58 25.10
C THR A 440 8.73 28.21 26.48
N ARG A 441 7.74 29.10 26.61
CA ARG A 441 7.34 29.68 27.89
C ARG A 441 5.87 29.38 28.16
N LEU A 442 5.61 28.75 29.31
CA LEU A 442 4.29 28.36 29.74
C LEU A 442 3.81 29.18 30.95
N VAL A 443 2.49 29.29 31.09
CA VAL A 443 1.76 30.01 32.14
C VAL A 443 0.65 29.09 32.65
N GLU A 444 0.69 28.74 33.93
CA GLU A 444 -0.20 27.75 34.54
C GLU A 444 -1.18 28.42 35.50
N ALA A 445 -2.38 27.83 35.65
CA ALA A 445 -3.30 28.23 36.71
C ALA A 445 -2.73 27.81 38.09
N LEU A 446 -2.53 28.78 38.99
CA LEU A 446 -2.11 28.55 40.38
C LEU A 446 -3.25 28.05 41.28
N SER A 447 -4.48 28.34 40.87
CA SER A 447 -5.72 27.83 41.44
C SER A 447 -6.70 27.56 40.29
N PRO A 448 -7.59 26.57 40.39
CA PRO A 448 -8.54 26.29 39.33
C PRO A 448 -9.36 27.54 38.93
N PRO A 449 -9.47 27.87 37.64
CA PRO A 449 -10.31 28.96 37.16
C PRO A 449 -11.78 28.72 37.55
N THR A 450 -12.48 29.78 37.96
CA THR A 450 -13.92 29.66 38.26
C THR A 450 -14.72 30.73 37.53
N MET A 451 -15.82 30.31 36.89
CA MET A 451 -16.83 31.19 36.32
C MET A 451 -18.22 30.82 36.85
N ALA A 452 -18.97 31.81 37.31
CA ALA A 452 -20.36 31.66 37.75
C ALA A 452 -21.22 32.84 37.30
N LEU A 453 -22.49 32.57 37.00
CA LEU A 453 -23.51 33.58 36.72
C LEU A 453 -24.29 33.87 38.00
N LEU A 454 -24.43 35.14 38.32
CA LEU A 454 -25.23 35.64 39.45
C LEU A 454 -26.40 36.50 38.94
N ASP A 455 -27.45 36.61 39.74
CA ASP A 455 -28.52 37.59 39.52
C ASP A 455 -28.10 39.01 39.98
N ALA A 456 -29.01 39.97 39.85
CA ALA A 456 -28.79 41.36 40.26
C ALA A 456 -28.59 41.54 41.78
N ASP A 457 -29.05 40.59 42.60
CA ASP A 457 -28.92 40.55 44.06
C ASP A 457 -27.72 39.69 44.53
N GLY A 458 -26.94 39.14 43.59
CA GLY A 458 -25.74 38.36 43.84
C GLY A 458 -25.99 36.88 44.20
N GLN A 459 -27.18 36.33 43.94
CA GLN A 459 -27.45 34.89 44.11
C GLN A 459 -26.99 34.09 42.88
N PRO A 460 -26.43 32.87 43.05
CA PRO A 460 -25.98 32.06 41.93
C PRO A 460 -27.15 31.54 41.07
N LEU A 461 -27.07 31.80 39.77
CA LEU A 461 -27.99 31.32 38.73
C LEU A 461 -27.44 30.10 38.00
N ALA A 462 -26.14 30.09 37.72
CA ALA A 462 -25.44 28.99 37.05
C ALA A 462 -23.97 28.95 37.47
N GLN A 463 -23.38 27.77 37.42
CA GLN A 463 -21.93 27.55 37.49
C GLN A 463 -21.48 26.93 36.16
N PHE A 464 -20.23 27.18 35.80
CA PHE A 464 -19.60 26.67 34.58
C PHE A 464 -18.36 25.85 34.94
N THR A 465 -18.13 24.80 34.18
CA THR A 465 -17.00 23.87 34.36
C THR A 465 -15.84 24.28 33.45
N HIS A 466 -14.63 24.39 33.99
CA HIS A 466 -13.44 24.71 33.21
C HIS A 466 -13.09 23.55 32.26
N LEU A 467 -12.64 23.87 31.05
CA LEU A 467 -12.45 23.00 29.87
C LEU A 467 -13.70 22.37 29.23
N ASP A 468 -14.84 22.30 29.93
CA ASP A 468 -16.11 21.86 29.32
C ASP A 468 -16.98 23.04 28.84
N ASP A 469 -17.03 24.13 29.61
CA ASP A 469 -17.82 25.34 29.31
C ASP A 469 -16.97 26.55 28.93
N PHE A 470 -15.77 26.65 29.52
CA PHE A 470 -14.88 27.80 29.33
C PHE A 470 -13.41 27.45 29.53
N ALA A 471 -12.53 28.22 28.93
CA ALA A 471 -11.08 28.14 29.09
C ALA A 471 -10.46 29.54 29.16
N PHE A 472 -9.30 29.69 29.80
CA PHE A 472 -8.65 31.00 29.88
C PHE A 472 -7.72 31.26 28.69
N ARG A 473 -7.59 32.54 28.32
CA ARG A 473 -6.70 33.02 27.27
C ARG A 473 -5.72 34.04 27.82
N ILE A 474 -4.49 34.02 27.30
CA ILE A 474 -3.41 34.92 27.72
C ILE A 474 -2.97 35.90 26.62
N ASP A 475 -3.69 35.94 25.48
CA ASP A 475 -3.42 36.85 24.37
C ASP A 475 -3.57 38.32 24.78
N GLY A 476 -2.62 39.16 24.34
CA GLY A 476 -2.56 40.58 24.68
C GLY A 476 -2.55 40.81 26.20
N HIS A 477 -3.64 41.39 26.70
CA HIS A 477 -3.82 41.68 28.13
C HIS A 477 -4.51 40.55 28.91
N GLY A 478 -4.84 39.42 28.28
CA GLY A 478 -5.37 38.25 28.95
C GLY A 478 -4.45 37.75 30.06
N GLY A 479 -5.01 37.46 31.24
CA GLY A 479 -4.26 36.90 32.35
C GLY A 479 -5.00 36.97 33.69
N SER A 480 -4.23 36.90 34.77
CA SER A 480 -4.76 36.87 36.15
C SER A 480 -5.67 38.06 36.45
N GLY A 481 -6.80 37.79 37.12
CA GLY A 481 -7.74 38.79 37.58
C GLY A 481 -8.96 38.19 38.30
N ALA A 482 -9.63 39.04 39.07
CA ALA A 482 -10.80 38.70 39.87
C ALA A 482 -11.87 39.76 39.65
N THR A 483 -13.09 39.37 39.27
CA THR A 483 -14.18 40.32 39.09
C THR A 483 -15.55 39.73 39.43
N THR A 484 -16.46 40.62 39.79
CA THR A 484 -17.91 40.38 39.76
C THR A 484 -18.53 41.66 39.22
N ALA A 485 -19.19 41.56 38.07
CA ALA A 485 -19.71 42.71 37.34
C ALA A 485 -20.86 42.31 36.39
N PRO A 486 -21.79 43.24 36.07
CA PRO A 486 -22.84 43.01 35.07
C PRO A 486 -22.27 42.59 33.72
N VAL A 487 -22.96 41.69 33.03
CA VAL A 487 -22.57 41.27 31.68
C VAL A 487 -23.21 42.19 30.65
N THR A 488 -22.46 42.61 29.64
CA THR A 488 -22.97 43.35 28.47
C THR A 488 -22.50 42.64 27.21
N VAL A 489 -23.43 42.29 26.32
CA VAL A 489 -23.09 41.77 24.98
C VAL A 489 -22.62 42.92 24.11
N VAL A 490 -21.54 42.72 23.37
CA VAL A 490 -21.01 43.64 22.38
C VAL A 490 -21.10 42.99 21.01
N THR A 491 -21.75 43.66 20.06
CA THR A 491 -21.87 43.22 18.66
C THR A 491 -21.30 44.27 17.73
N PHE A 492 -20.75 43.84 16.60
CA PHE A 492 -20.03 44.64 15.62
C PHE A 492 -20.65 44.55 14.24
N ASP A 493 -20.57 45.62 13.44
CA ASP A 493 -21.04 45.60 12.05
C ASP A 493 -20.23 44.59 11.21
N PRO A 494 -20.84 43.50 10.69
CA PRO A 494 -20.13 42.49 9.92
C PRO A 494 -19.62 42.98 8.55
N GLU A 495 -20.03 44.16 8.06
CA GLU A 495 -19.45 44.76 6.86
C GLU A 495 -18.18 45.60 7.15
N GLN A 496 -17.90 45.92 8.42
CA GLN A 496 -16.78 46.78 8.81
C GLN A 496 -15.44 46.01 8.78
N ARG A 497 -14.65 46.25 7.73
CA ARG A 497 -13.36 45.55 7.48
C ARG A 497 -12.13 46.20 8.12
N GLN A 498 -12.27 47.35 8.77
CA GLN A 498 -11.15 48.10 9.36
C GLN A 498 -11.57 48.70 10.69
N TRP A 499 -10.76 48.50 11.72
CA TRP A 499 -11.10 48.89 13.10
C TRP A 499 -10.09 49.89 13.68
N PRO A 500 -9.97 51.11 13.13
CA PRO A 500 -9.13 52.14 13.72
C PRO A 500 -9.73 52.62 15.06
N VAL A 501 -8.87 53.12 15.95
CA VAL A 501 -9.20 53.40 17.38
C VAL A 501 -10.38 54.38 17.55
N GLU A 502 -10.61 55.25 16.56
CA GLU A 502 -11.73 56.18 16.50
C GLU A 502 -13.10 55.49 16.38
N VAL A 503 -13.18 54.26 15.85
CA VAL A 503 -14.45 53.50 15.76
C VAL A 503 -14.99 53.16 17.13
N PHE A 504 -14.11 52.86 18.09
CA PHE A 504 -14.48 52.57 19.49
C PHE A 504 -14.75 53.85 20.32
N ALA A 505 -14.75 55.04 19.70
CA ALA A 505 -15.04 56.29 20.40
C ALA A 505 -16.49 56.33 20.92
N GLY A 506 -16.65 56.62 22.22
CA GLY A 506 -17.96 56.64 22.89
C GLY A 506 -18.40 55.29 23.46
N MET A 507 -17.69 54.20 23.18
CA MET A 507 -17.92 52.91 23.84
C MET A 507 -17.47 53.00 25.31
N ASP A 508 -18.37 52.71 26.23
CA ASP A 508 -18.14 52.72 27.68
C ASP A 508 -18.39 51.33 28.25
N LEU A 509 -17.31 50.65 28.65
CA LEU A 509 -17.34 49.29 29.19
C LEU A 509 -16.94 49.26 30.67
N ARG A 510 -16.88 50.42 31.33
CA ARG A 510 -16.46 50.54 32.72
C ARG A 510 -17.31 49.68 33.64
N ASP A 511 -16.61 48.87 34.43
CA ASP A 511 -17.21 47.96 35.41
C ASP A 511 -18.17 46.91 34.81
N GLN A 512 -18.00 46.57 33.52
CA GLN A 512 -18.73 45.48 32.84
C GLN A 512 -17.85 44.23 32.64
N VAL A 513 -18.49 43.07 32.54
CA VAL A 513 -17.95 41.90 31.83
C VAL A 513 -18.49 41.95 30.40
N VAL A 514 -17.61 41.90 29.42
CA VAL A 514 -17.97 41.90 28.00
C VAL A 514 -18.27 40.47 27.56
N LEU A 515 -19.36 40.26 26.82
CA LEU A 515 -19.64 39.03 26.08
C LEU A 515 -19.63 39.34 24.58
N VAL A 516 -18.82 38.64 23.79
CA VAL A 516 -18.65 38.91 22.36
C VAL A 516 -18.57 37.61 21.57
N ARG A 517 -19.14 37.59 20.35
CA ARG A 517 -19.04 36.47 19.41
C ARG A 517 -17.69 36.50 18.69
N GLY A 518 -16.92 35.42 18.72
CA GLY A 518 -15.51 35.38 18.30
C GLY A 518 -15.27 35.74 16.84
N ASP A 519 -16.09 35.24 15.92
CA ASP A 519 -16.03 35.54 14.48
C ASP A 519 -16.53 36.96 14.11
N ASN A 520 -17.26 37.60 15.02
CA ASN A 520 -17.70 39.00 14.90
C ASN A 520 -16.75 39.99 15.60
N ALA A 521 -15.92 39.53 16.53
CA ALA A 521 -15.00 40.37 17.29
C ALA A 521 -13.86 40.92 16.39
N PRO A 522 -13.55 42.24 16.47
CA PRO A 522 -12.36 42.78 15.84
C PRO A 522 -11.08 42.13 16.40
N GLU A 523 -10.10 41.90 15.53
CA GLU A 523 -8.78 41.40 15.93
C GLU A 523 -8.17 42.30 17.03
N GLY A 524 -7.78 41.70 18.16
CA GLY A 524 -7.24 42.43 19.31
C GLY A 524 -8.26 43.21 20.15
N PHE A 525 -9.58 43.05 19.93
CA PHE A 525 -10.62 43.77 20.67
C PHE A 525 -10.53 43.62 22.21
N SER A 526 -9.99 42.51 22.71
CA SER A 526 -9.69 42.33 24.15
C SER A 526 -8.87 43.48 24.75
N THR A 527 -7.97 44.07 23.96
CA THR A 527 -7.15 45.24 24.36
C THR A 527 -7.98 46.53 24.37
N GLU A 528 -8.84 46.76 23.37
CA GLU A 528 -9.74 47.91 23.37
C GLU A 528 -10.76 47.82 24.51
N ALA A 529 -11.33 46.63 24.78
CA ALA A 529 -12.23 46.39 25.90
C ALA A 529 -11.61 46.83 27.25
N LEU A 530 -10.34 46.44 27.50
CA LEU A 530 -9.57 46.91 28.66
C LEU A 530 -9.41 48.44 28.66
N ILE A 531 -9.05 49.06 27.53
CA ILE A 531 -8.89 50.52 27.41
C ILE A 531 -10.22 51.25 27.70
N ARG A 532 -11.37 50.67 27.34
CA ARG A 532 -12.71 51.19 27.64
C ARG A 532 -13.22 50.81 29.05
N GLY A 533 -12.42 50.12 29.85
CA GLY A 533 -12.68 49.84 31.27
C GLY A 533 -13.39 48.53 31.60
N ALA A 534 -13.47 47.60 30.65
CA ALA A 534 -13.99 46.25 30.91
C ALA A 534 -13.17 45.55 32.01
N ARG A 535 -13.84 44.78 32.86
CA ARG A 535 -13.21 44.01 33.94
C ARG A 535 -12.87 42.57 33.55
N ALA A 536 -13.54 42.03 32.53
CA ALA A 536 -13.25 40.74 31.90
C ALA A 536 -13.89 40.69 30.51
N VAL A 537 -13.44 39.77 29.67
CA VAL A 537 -13.99 39.50 28.33
C VAL A 537 -14.29 38.01 28.20
N LEU A 538 -15.50 37.69 27.75
CA LEU A 538 -15.97 36.35 27.40
C LEU A 538 -16.13 36.31 25.87
N ILE A 539 -15.41 35.40 25.21
CA ILE A 539 -15.40 35.23 23.76
C ILE A 539 -16.12 33.91 23.46
N ILE A 540 -17.20 33.96 22.69
CA ILE A 540 -17.94 32.78 22.26
C ILE A 540 -17.20 32.19 21.06
N GLU A 541 -16.65 30.99 21.21
CA GLU A 541 -15.91 30.28 20.17
C GLU A 541 -16.73 29.07 19.70
N ASP A 542 -17.01 28.97 18.41
CA ASP A 542 -17.76 27.83 17.84
C ASP A 542 -16.89 26.56 17.64
N ASP A 543 -15.56 26.70 17.75
CA ASP A 543 -14.61 25.60 17.60
C ASP A 543 -14.31 24.92 18.95
N ALA A 544 -14.43 23.60 18.99
CA ALA A 544 -14.09 22.77 20.16
C ALA A 544 -12.63 22.91 20.59
N TYR A 545 -11.71 23.28 19.68
CA TYR A 545 -10.31 23.57 20.04
C TYR A 545 -10.13 24.93 20.75
N GLY A 546 -11.13 25.82 20.72
CA GLY A 546 -11.11 27.10 21.44
C GLY A 546 -11.12 26.97 22.97
N LEU A 547 -11.52 25.80 23.49
CA LEU A 547 -11.53 25.47 24.92
C LEU A 547 -10.24 24.82 25.43
N ARG A 548 -9.25 24.55 24.59
CA ARG A 548 -7.97 24.01 25.08
C ARG A 548 -7.14 25.18 25.61
N ASP A 549 -6.85 25.19 26.92
CA ASP A 549 -6.18 26.33 27.59
C ASP A 549 -4.95 26.78 26.78
N GLN A 550 -4.90 28.07 26.44
CA GLN A 550 -3.78 28.65 25.72
C GLN A 550 -2.64 28.94 26.71
N VAL A 551 -2.03 27.86 27.23
CA VAL A 551 -1.00 27.84 28.28
C VAL A 551 0.33 28.46 27.84
N GLN A 552 0.50 28.81 26.56
CA GLN A 552 1.79 29.20 25.99
C GLN A 552 1.89 30.68 25.60
N LEU A 553 3.02 31.27 25.97
CA LEU A 553 3.50 32.52 25.40
C LEU A 553 4.42 32.19 24.22
N ALA A 554 4.03 32.56 23.00
CA ALA A 554 4.90 32.38 21.85
C ALA A 554 6.25 33.13 22.00
N GLU A 555 7.19 32.81 21.11
CA GLU A 555 8.54 33.38 21.11
C GLU A 555 8.56 34.91 20.87
N PHE A 556 9.75 35.50 21.03
CA PHE A 556 10.00 36.95 21.10
C PHE A 556 9.23 37.82 20.08
N GLY A 557 8.19 38.51 20.56
CA GLY A 557 7.52 39.59 19.83
C GLY A 557 6.03 39.74 20.09
N ALA A 558 5.37 38.69 20.57
CA ALA A 558 3.94 38.69 20.82
C ALA A 558 3.56 39.27 22.20
N ASP A 559 2.37 39.85 22.27
CA ASP A 559 1.97 40.85 23.26
C ASP A 559 1.28 40.30 24.51
N TYR A 560 1.44 39.02 24.80
CA TYR A 560 0.79 38.28 25.90
C TYR A 560 1.11 38.81 27.31
N GLY A 561 0.17 38.62 28.25
CA GLY A 561 0.33 38.93 29.68
C GLY A 561 0.70 40.39 29.97
N ARG A 562 0.43 41.32 29.06
CA ARG A 562 0.77 42.74 29.22
C ARG A 562 0.02 43.32 30.42
N ARG A 563 0.75 44.02 31.30
CA ARG A 563 0.13 44.68 32.47
C ARG A 563 -0.45 46.05 32.10
N PRO A 564 -1.64 46.41 32.61
CA PRO A 564 -2.51 45.62 33.49
C PRO A 564 -3.20 44.47 32.75
N THR A 565 -3.37 43.34 33.43
CA THR A 565 -4.09 42.17 32.91
C THR A 565 -5.58 42.21 33.24
N LEU A 566 -6.39 41.50 32.45
CA LEU A 566 -7.78 41.17 32.79
C LEU A 566 -8.10 39.71 32.41
N PRO A 567 -9.09 39.06 33.06
CA PRO A 567 -9.55 37.74 32.65
C PRO A 567 -10.16 37.81 31.24
N VAL A 568 -9.61 37.02 30.33
CA VAL A 568 -10.18 36.76 29.00
C VAL A 568 -10.45 35.27 28.95
N LEU A 569 -11.70 34.90 28.71
CA LEU A 569 -12.15 33.49 28.65
C LEU A 569 -12.75 33.20 27.26
N ALA A 570 -12.36 32.08 26.66
CA ALA A 570 -13.17 31.44 25.64
C ALA A 570 -14.33 30.70 26.32
N ILE A 571 -15.54 30.72 25.74
CA ILE A 571 -16.71 29.99 26.23
C ILE A 571 -17.42 29.26 25.07
N THR A 572 -18.07 28.14 25.37
CA THR A 572 -18.85 27.39 24.38
C THR A 572 -20.13 28.12 23.96
N PRO A 573 -20.72 27.78 22.79
CA PRO A 573 -22.04 28.22 22.41
C PRO A 573 -23.11 27.88 23.46
N ASP A 574 -23.04 26.67 24.05
CA ASP A 574 -23.96 26.21 25.10
C ASP A 574 -23.80 27.00 26.41
N ALA A 575 -22.55 27.32 26.82
CA ALA A 575 -22.29 28.18 27.96
C ALA A 575 -22.81 29.61 27.70
N ALA A 576 -22.61 30.13 26.49
CA ALA A 576 -23.14 31.43 26.07
C ALA A 576 -24.68 31.47 26.10
N ASP A 577 -25.35 30.43 25.59
CA ASP A 577 -26.82 30.35 25.64
C ASP A 577 -27.33 30.28 27.09
N ARG A 578 -26.64 29.56 27.99
CA ARG A 578 -26.97 29.58 29.44
C ARG A 578 -26.77 30.96 30.09
N LEU A 579 -25.74 31.71 29.70
CA LEU A 579 -25.53 33.10 30.16
C LEU A 579 -26.66 34.03 29.67
N LEU A 580 -27.05 33.91 28.40
CA LEU A 580 -28.03 34.77 27.73
C LEU A 580 -29.48 34.48 28.16
N ALA A 581 -29.80 33.21 28.42
CA ALA A 581 -31.13 32.77 28.85
C ALA A 581 -31.58 33.42 30.18
N ALA A 582 -30.64 33.71 31.09
CA ALA A 582 -30.92 34.41 32.35
C ALA A 582 -31.49 35.84 32.17
N SER A 583 -31.30 36.44 30.99
CA SER A 583 -31.85 37.74 30.61
C SER A 583 -32.94 37.65 29.54
N GLY A 584 -33.44 36.44 29.25
CA GLY A 584 -34.45 36.20 28.22
C GLY A 584 -33.94 36.36 26.78
N SER A 585 -32.62 36.25 26.57
CA SER A 585 -31.98 36.24 25.26
C SER A 585 -31.48 34.84 24.90
N SER A 586 -30.90 34.68 23.70
CA SER A 586 -30.20 33.47 23.25
C SER A 586 -29.08 33.83 22.27
N LEU A 587 -28.17 32.91 21.99
CA LEU A 587 -27.09 33.08 21.03
C LEU A 587 -27.63 33.38 19.64
N ALA A 588 -28.65 32.64 19.19
CA ALA A 588 -29.34 32.91 17.93
C ALA A 588 -29.99 34.32 17.86
N ALA A 589 -30.33 34.92 19.01
CA ALA A 589 -30.80 36.31 19.07
C ALA A 589 -29.63 37.32 18.95
N VAL A 590 -28.45 36.99 19.50
CA VAL A 590 -27.22 37.77 19.29
C VAL A 590 -26.83 37.75 17.80
N ASP A 591 -26.85 36.58 17.16
CA ASP A 591 -26.55 36.42 15.73
C ASP A 591 -27.53 37.21 14.85
N SER A 592 -28.81 37.17 15.20
CA SER A 592 -29.85 37.97 14.55
C SER A 592 -29.63 39.47 14.70
N ASN A 593 -29.06 39.92 15.83
CA ASN A 593 -28.71 41.32 16.05
C ASN A 593 -27.46 41.72 15.22
N ILE A 594 -26.44 40.86 15.15
CA ILE A 594 -25.24 41.06 14.31
C ILE A 594 -25.64 41.25 12.83
N GLU A 595 -26.46 40.35 12.28
CA GLU A 595 -26.94 40.48 10.90
C GLU A 595 -27.88 41.69 10.71
N ALA A 596 -28.67 42.06 11.73
CA ALA A 596 -29.49 43.27 11.68
C ALA A 596 -28.66 44.57 11.74
N GLN A 597 -27.49 44.56 12.38
CA GLN A 597 -26.58 45.70 12.54
C GLN A 597 -25.80 46.04 11.25
N LYS A 598 -25.82 45.15 10.25
CA LYS A 598 -25.12 45.27 8.97
C LYS A 598 -25.28 46.65 8.30
N GLY A 599 -24.17 47.38 8.16
CA GLY A 599 -24.10 48.72 7.57
C GLY A 599 -24.76 49.82 8.40
N GLN A 600 -24.92 49.62 9.72
CA GLN A 600 -25.47 50.60 10.67
C GLN A 600 -24.39 51.17 11.61
N ASP A 601 -24.66 51.26 12.91
CA ASP A 601 -23.66 51.66 13.91
C ASP A 601 -22.56 50.60 14.02
N PRO A 602 -21.28 51.00 14.13
CA PRO A 602 -20.14 50.07 14.05
C PRO A 602 -20.10 49.07 15.21
N TRP A 603 -20.71 49.42 16.35
CA TRP A 603 -20.86 48.53 17.51
C TRP A 603 -22.19 48.82 18.21
N GLN A 604 -22.74 47.81 18.91
CA GLN A 604 -23.87 47.97 19.83
C GLN A 604 -23.53 47.34 21.19
N LEU A 605 -24.13 47.90 22.25
CA LEU A 605 -24.03 47.40 23.62
C LEU A 605 -25.43 46.93 24.06
N ILE A 606 -25.54 45.67 24.46
CA ILE A 606 -26.79 45.05 24.91
C ILE A 606 -26.59 44.57 26.35
N PRO A 607 -26.95 45.37 27.37
CA PRO A 607 -26.77 45.00 28.77
C PRO A 607 -27.66 43.82 29.17
N LEU A 608 -27.09 42.88 29.92
CA LEU A 608 -27.82 41.77 30.53
C LEU A 608 -28.26 42.12 31.96
N THR A 609 -29.23 41.38 32.49
CA THR A 609 -29.74 41.51 33.86
C THR A 609 -28.92 40.73 34.90
N SER A 610 -27.97 39.92 34.44
CA SER A 610 -27.12 39.04 35.24
C SER A 610 -25.69 39.59 35.37
N GLN A 611 -24.95 39.09 36.35
CA GLN A 611 -23.55 39.42 36.61
C GLN A 611 -22.68 38.18 36.46
N ALA A 612 -21.48 38.30 35.90
CA ALA A 612 -20.51 37.22 35.89
C ALA A 612 -19.50 37.41 37.03
N GLN A 613 -19.32 36.36 37.84
CA GLN A 613 -18.23 36.21 38.79
C GLN A 613 -17.13 35.36 38.16
N ILE A 614 -15.93 35.91 38.06
CA ILE A 614 -14.77 35.29 37.40
C ILE A 614 -13.56 35.42 38.31
N GLN A 615 -12.84 34.31 38.50
CA GLN A 615 -11.54 34.25 39.17
C GLN A 615 -10.58 33.46 38.28
N VAL A 616 -9.45 34.08 37.94
CA VAL A 616 -8.33 33.45 37.23
C VAL A 616 -7.05 33.88 37.93
N GLU A 617 -6.24 32.94 38.41
CA GLU A 617 -4.93 33.22 39.00
C GLU A 617 -3.87 32.38 38.28
N LEU A 618 -3.02 33.04 37.50
CA LEU A 618 -1.97 32.43 36.70
C LEU A 618 -0.58 32.69 37.27
N SER A 619 0.35 31.77 36.99
CA SER A 619 1.76 31.86 37.34
C SER A 619 2.48 32.94 36.53
N GLU A 620 3.66 33.36 37.01
CA GLU A 620 4.60 34.07 36.14
C GLU A 620 5.11 33.12 35.04
N PRO A 621 5.44 33.62 33.84
CA PRO A 621 5.99 32.84 32.73
C PRO A 621 7.20 31.97 33.09
N ARG A 622 7.04 30.63 33.02
CA ARG A 622 8.17 29.69 33.19
C ARG A 622 8.72 29.26 31.83
N SER A 623 10.04 29.34 31.65
CA SER A 623 10.69 28.72 30.48
C SER A 623 10.75 27.21 30.69
N VAL A 624 10.37 26.44 29.67
CA VAL A 624 10.39 24.97 29.68
C VAL A 624 11.09 24.47 28.43
N GLU A 625 11.81 23.36 28.58
CA GLU A 625 12.33 22.60 27.45
C GLU A 625 11.35 21.45 27.16
N LEU A 626 10.96 21.30 25.90
CA LEU A 626 10.07 20.26 25.39
C LEU A 626 10.83 19.36 24.42
N ARG A 627 10.39 18.09 24.28
CA ARG A 627 11.17 17.03 23.65
C ARG A 627 10.34 16.23 22.65
N ASN A 628 10.44 16.52 21.35
CA ASN A 628 9.94 15.57 20.34
C ASN A 628 10.79 14.30 20.39
N VAL A 629 10.17 13.12 20.28
CA VAL A 629 10.88 11.83 20.24
C VAL A 629 10.88 11.29 18.82
N ILE A 630 12.07 11.08 18.26
CA ILE A 630 12.27 10.77 16.85
C ILE A 630 13.15 9.52 16.70
N GLY A 631 12.55 8.43 16.23
CA GLY A 631 13.22 7.19 15.84
C GLY A 631 13.24 7.00 14.33
N MET A 632 14.24 6.31 13.78
CA MET A 632 14.40 6.11 12.34
C MET A 632 14.82 4.68 11.99
N TYR A 633 14.11 4.04 11.06
CA TYR A 633 14.67 2.92 10.30
C TYR A 633 15.30 3.45 9.00
N PRO A 634 16.64 3.38 8.83
CA PRO A 634 17.30 3.85 7.61
C PRO A 634 16.98 2.94 6.43
N GLY A 635 16.75 3.53 5.26
CA GLY A 635 16.50 2.79 4.03
C GLY A 635 17.73 1.99 3.57
N GLN A 636 17.54 0.70 3.27
CA GLN A 636 18.61 -0.19 2.81
C GLN A 636 18.85 -0.17 1.29
N ASP A 637 18.11 0.65 0.53
CA ASP A 637 18.28 0.79 -0.92
C ASP A 637 18.92 2.15 -1.26
N VAL A 638 20.07 2.16 -1.93
CA VAL A 638 20.84 3.39 -2.21
C VAL A 638 20.11 4.39 -3.11
N ALA A 639 19.10 3.94 -3.88
CA ALA A 639 18.26 4.84 -4.67
C ALA A 639 17.09 5.41 -3.83
N LEU A 640 16.46 4.58 -2.99
CA LEU A 640 15.24 4.92 -2.25
C LEU A 640 15.47 5.42 -0.83
N ASN A 641 16.65 5.25 -0.25
CA ASN A 641 16.98 5.77 1.09
C ASN A 641 17.04 7.29 1.17
N ARG A 642 16.98 7.95 0.00
CA ARG A 642 16.80 9.39 -0.19
C ARG A 642 15.34 9.85 -0.13
N ASP A 643 14.39 8.92 -0.06
CA ASP A 643 12.98 9.20 0.14
C ASP A 643 12.61 8.95 1.60
N LEU A 644 11.67 9.73 2.13
CA LEU A 644 11.23 9.68 3.52
C LEU A 644 9.76 9.31 3.65
N LEU A 645 9.46 8.32 4.48
CA LEU A 645 8.15 8.20 5.10
C LEU A 645 8.21 8.78 6.51
N VAL A 646 7.19 9.55 6.92
CA VAL A 646 7.08 10.11 8.27
C VAL A 646 5.78 9.63 8.90
N VAL A 647 5.87 8.98 10.07
CA VAL A 647 4.73 8.60 10.91
C VAL A 647 4.69 9.55 12.09
N LEU A 648 3.55 10.22 12.29
CA LEU A 648 3.37 11.30 13.26
C LEU A 648 2.24 10.95 14.22
N ALA A 649 2.47 11.14 15.51
CA ALA A 649 1.46 11.11 16.56
C ALA A 649 1.89 12.11 17.65
N HIS A 650 0.98 12.52 18.54
CA HIS A 650 1.35 13.35 19.69
C HIS A 650 1.15 12.59 21.00
N TYR A 651 2.02 12.83 21.99
CA TYR A 651 2.07 12.09 23.24
C TYR A 651 1.69 12.93 24.47
N ASP A 652 1.30 14.19 24.29
CA ASP A 652 0.82 15.08 25.34
C ASP A 652 -0.70 14.98 25.57
N SER A 653 -1.13 15.42 26.75
CA SER A 653 -2.54 15.44 27.18
C SER A 653 -2.93 16.77 27.81
N LEU A 654 -4.23 17.02 27.99
CA LEU A 654 -4.71 18.17 28.77
C LEU A 654 -4.53 17.98 30.30
N GLY A 655 -4.37 16.74 30.78
CA GLY A 655 -3.90 16.44 32.15
C GLY A 655 -4.87 16.84 33.26
N ASP A 656 -4.37 17.15 34.45
CA ASP A 656 -5.18 17.61 35.59
C ASP A 656 -5.33 19.14 35.57
N ALA A 657 -6.32 19.62 34.83
CA ALA A 657 -6.58 21.04 34.62
C ALA A 657 -7.88 21.55 35.27
N SER A 658 -8.79 20.65 35.69
CA SER A 658 -10.12 21.02 36.19
C SER A 658 -10.12 21.42 37.67
N ALA A 659 -11.14 22.19 38.08
CA ALA A 659 -11.40 22.49 39.49
C ALA A 659 -11.89 21.28 40.31
N ASP A 660 -12.40 20.27 39.61
CA ASP A 660 -13.16 19.17 40.19
C ASP A 660 -12.33 17.88 40.37
N GLY A 661 -11.06 17.90 39.97
CA GLY A 661 -10.13 16.76 40.06
C GLY A 661 -10.32 15.71 38.96
N VAL A 662 -10.93 16.10 37.84
CA VAL A 662 -11.01 15.28 36.61
C VAL A 662 -9.69 15.40 35.86
N VAL A 663 -9.06 14.24 35.62
CA VAL A 663 -7.82 14.11 34.84
C VAL A 663 -8.16 13.75 33.40
N TYR A 664 -7.87 14.65 32.47
CA TYR A 664 -8.06 14.45 31.03
C TYR A 664 -6.96 13.54 30.49
N GLN A 665 -7.26 12.25 30.35
CA GLN A 665 -6.28 11.21 30.01
C GLN A 665 -5.77 11.30 28.56
N SER A 666 -6.56 11.82 27.63
CA SER A 666 -6.27 11.83 26.18
C SER A 666 -5.88 10.43 25.66
N ALA A 667 -6.70 9.44 25.99
CA ALA A 667 -6.40 8.02 25.77
C ALA A 667 -6.42 7.63 24.29
N ASP A 668 -7.45 8.02 23.54
CA ASP A 668 -7.55 7.77 22.09
C ASP A 668 -7.00 8.95 21.27
N ASP A 669 -7.19 10.19 21.74
CA ASP A 669 -6.69 11.42 21.08
C ASP A 669 -5.16 11.34 20.90
N SER A 670 -4.44 10.90 21.95
CA SER A 670 -2.98 10.81 21.99
C SER A 670 -2.44 9.38 22.16
N ALA A 671 -2.78 8.69 23.26
CA ALA A 671 -2.00 7.52 23.68
C ALA A 671 -2.15 6.33 22.73
N ALA A 672 -3.34 6.09 22.16
CA ALA A 672 -3.61 5.04 21.19
C ALA A 672 -2.82 5.21 19.86
N ALA A 673 -2.64 6.46 19.40
CA ALA A 673 -1.88 6.75 18.19
C ALA A 673 -0.38 6.47 18.36
N VAL A 674 0.18 6.85 19.52
CA VAL A 674 1.57 6.52 19.89
C VAL A 674 1.73 5.02 20.13
N ALA A 675 0.75 4.36 20.75
CA ALA A 675 0.74 2.92 20.93
C ALA A 675 0.80 2.14 19.61
N ALA A 676 -0.01 2.52 18.62
CA ALA A 676 0.06 1.92 17.28
C ALA A 676 1.44 2.14 16.62
N MET A 677 2.04 3.32 16.82
CA MET A 677 3.38 3.64 16.36
C MET A 677 4.44 2.71 16.97
N LEU A 678 4.36 2.48 18.29
CA LEU A 678 5.26 1.60 19.03
C LEU A 678 5.09 0.13 18.62
N GLU A 679 3.85 -0.34 18.47
CA GLU A 679 3.55 -1.70 18.05
C GLU A 679 4.05 -1.99 16.62
N ILE A 680 3.90 -1.06 15.67
CA ILE A 680 4.54 -1.17 14.34
C ILE A 680 6.07 -1.32 14.48
N GLY A 681 6.68 -0.53 15.38
CA GLY A 681 8.10 -0.64 15.70
C GLY A 681 8.49 -2.03 16.19
N ARG A 682 7.75 -2.58 17.17
CA ARG A 682 7.96 -3.92 17.74
C ARG A 682 7.84 -5.02 16.70
N LEU A 683 6.79 -4.99 15.88
CA LEU A 683 6.55 -5.98 14.82
C LEU A 683 7.70 -5.99 13.81
N TRP A 684 8.13 -4.81 13.36
CA TRP A 684 9.22 -4.70 12.39
C TRP A 684 10.53 -5.26 12.96
N HIS A 685 10.78 -5.04 14.26
CA HIS A 685 11.92 -5.64 14.96
C HIS A 685 11.83 -7.17 15.03
N GLU A 686 10.72 -7.73 15.54
CA GLU A 686 10.53 -9.17 15.73
C GLU A 686 10.51 -9.98 14.42
N GLN A 687 10.27 -9.31 13.29
CA GLN A 687 10.12 -9.93 11.97
C GLN A 687 11.33 -9.65 11.06
N ASP A 688 12.43 -9.11 11.62
CA ASP A 688 13.65 -8.67 10.91
C ASP A 688 13.33 -7.80 9.68
N TYR A 689 12.29 -6.98 9.78
CA TYR A 689 11.82 -6.15 8.68
C TYR A 689 12.71 -4.92 8.52
N THR A 690 13.27 -4.75 7.32
CA THR A 690 14.06 -3.56 6.98
C THR A 690 13.46 -2.85 5.77
N PRO A 691 13.15 -1.55 5.85
CA PRO A 691 12.59 -0.80 4.73
C PRO A 691 13.65 -0.46 3.67
N ARG A 692 13.22 -0.21 2.41
CA ARG A 692 14.11 0.29 1.33
C ARG A 692 14.22 1.81 1.36
N ARG A 693 13.10 2.50 1.61
CA ARG A 693 13.05 3.93 1.97
C ARG A 693 13.41 4.15 3.43
N SER A 694 13.80 5.37 3.78
CA SER A 694 13.97 5.73 5.19
C SER A 694 12.59 5.99 5.81
N VAL A 695 12.34 5.47 7.01
CA VAL A 695 11.07 5.63 7.73
C VAL A 695 11.35 6.27 9.07
N LEU A 696 10.72 7.41 9.32
CA LEU A 696 10.86 8.23 10.52
C LEU A 696 9.59 8.12 11.36
N PHE A 697 9.74 7.79 12.63
CA PHE A 697 8.69 7.72 13.64
C PHE A 697 8.85 8.92 14.57
N VAL A 698 7.85 9.79 14.61
CA VAL A 698 7.91 11.12 15.24
C VAL A 698 6.76 11.24 16.24
N ALA A 699 7.07 11.10 17.53
CA ALA A 699 6.14 11.42 18.60
C ALA A 699 6.35 12.87 19.05
N LEU A 700 5.30 13.68 18.91
CA LEU A 700 5.30 15.12 19.14
C LEU A 700 4.76 15.47 20.53
N THR A 701 5.13 16.64 21.04
CA THR A 701 4.58 17.23 22.26
C THR A 701 4.15 18.67 22.03
N GLY A 702 3.20 19.16 22.81
CA GLY A 702 2.60 20.47 22.64
C GLY A 702 1.67 20.55 21.43
N SER A 703 0.80 19.55 21.23
CA SER A 703 -0.13 19.44 20.10
C SER A 703 -1.05 20.65 19.94
N ASP A 704 -1.41 21.28 21.05
CA ASP A 704 -2.34 22.42 21.14
C ASP A 704 -1.62 23.77 21.30
N LEU A 705 -0.29 23.79 21.25
CA LEU A 705 0.51 25.01 21.45
C LEU A 705 0.62 25.87 20.16
N ASP A 706 0.80 27.19 20.31
CA ASP A 706 1.08 28.14 19.21
C ASP A 706 2.43 27.87 18.52
N TYR A 707 3.45 27.51 19.31
CA TYR A 707 4.76 26.99 18.89
C TYR A 707 4.92 25.59 19.45
N SER A 708 4.46 24.63 18.66
CA SER A 708 4.34 23.21 19.00
C SER A 708 5.60 22.41 18.68
N GLY A 709 5.62 21.15 19.10
CA GLY A 709 6.57 20.16 18.58
C GLY A 709 6.50 20.02 17.06
N ALA A 710 5.34 20.20 16.44
CA ALA A 710 5.20 20.20 14.98
C ALA A 710 5.89 21.41 14.32
N ASP A 711 5.84 22.60 14.92
CA ASP A 711 6.58 23.78 14.43
C ASP A 711 8.09 23.56 14.53
N ALA A 712 8.56 23.07 15.68
CA ALA A 712 9.97 22.73 15.88
C ALA A 712 10.45 21.65 14.91
N PHE A 713 9.60 20.66 14.58
CA PHE A 713 9.91 19.66 13.57
C PHE A 713 9.91 20.25 12.15
N ALA A 714 8.87 20.97 11.74
CA ALA A 714 8.74 21.53 10.39
C ALA A 714 9.81 22.60 10.06
N THR A 715 10.24 23.39 11.05
CA THR A 715 11.16 24.52 10.83
C THR A 715 12.62 24.20 11.17
N ASN A 716 12.86 23.42 12.23
CA ASN A 716 14.19 23.27 12.85
C ASN A 716 14.72 21.83 12.84
N TYR A 717 14.09 20.89 12.12
CA TYR A 717 14.59 19.53 12.01
C TYR A 717 15.83 19.45 11.11
N ALA A 718 17.00 19.44 11.75
CA ALA A 718 18.32 19.32 11.11
C ALA A 718 18.87 17.86 11.10
N GLY A 719 17.99 16.86 11.20
CA GLY A 719 18.38 15.45 11.17
C GLY A 719 18.87 14.97 9.79
N PRO A 720 19.23 13.68 9.63
CA PRO A 720 19.68 13.11 8.36
C PRO A 720 18.70 13.31 7.20
N ALA A 721 17.44 13.60 7.52
CA ALA A 721 16.37 13.81 6.56
C ALA A 721 16.39 15.18 5.86
N ALA A 722 17.21 16.14 6.31
CA ALA A 722 17.32 17.49 5.70
C ALA A 722 17.95 17.51 4.28
N THR A 723 18.35 16.36 3.73
CA THR A 723 18.90 16.21 2.38
C THR A 723 18.12 15.24 1.48
N LEU A 724 16.87 14.92 1.85
CA LEU A 724 16.01 13.96 1.16
C LEU A 724 15.19 14.61 0.04
N VAL A 725 14.67 13.79 -0.87
CA VAL A 725 14.12 14.22 -2.17
C VAL A 725 12.59 14.23 -2.16
N ASP A 726 11.98 13.09 -1.87
CA ASP A 726 10.52 12.94 -1.79
C ASP A 726 10.10 12.56 -0.35
N VAL A 727 9.02 13.16 0.15
CA VAL A 727 8.52 12.97 1.53
C VAL A 727 7.02 12.68 1.50
N ALA A 728 6.59 11.64 2.23
CA ALA A 728 5.18 11.32 2.45
C ALA A 728 4.90 11.13 3.96
N GLY A 729 3.88 11.80 4.48
CA GLY A 729 3.50 11.76 5.89
C GLY A 729 2.20 11.00 6.18
N PHE A 730 2.14 10.38 7.35
CA PHE A 730 0.95 9.76 7.94
C PHE A 730 0.82 10.28 9.36
N SER A 731 -0.20 11.08 9.65
CA SER A 731 -0.53 11.45 11.04
C SER A 731 -1.63 10.56 11.57
N LEU A 732 -1.41 10.05 12.78
CA LEU A 732 -2.29 9.14 13.48
C LEU A 732 -2.94 9.89 14.66
N ALA A 733 -4.24 9.75 14.80
CA ALA A 733 -5.03 10.21 15.94
C ALA A 733 -6.27 9.32 16.06
N ARG A 734 -6.81 9.10 17.27
CA ARG A 734 -8.12 8.47 17.50
C ARG A 734 -8.36 7.18 16.69
N LEU A 735 -7.57 6.15 16.99
CA LEU A 735 -7.53 4.89 16.24
C LEU A 735 -8.29 3.74 16.91
N ALA A 736 -8.55 3.84 18.21
CA ALA A 736 -9.05 2.75 19.05
C ALA A 736 -10.52 2.91 19.50
N SER A 737 -11.18 4.03 19.19
CA SER A 737 -12.62 4.22 19.45
C SER A 737 -13.36 4.84 18.27
N GLY A 738 -14.69 4.95 18.35
CA GLY A 738 -15.54 5.48 17.27
C GLY A 738 -16.23 4.39 16.44
N GLY A 739 -16.38 4.65 15.14
CA GLY A 739 -17.11 3.81 14.19
C GLY A 739 -16.31 2.66 13.58
N ASP A 740 -16.98 1.88 12.71
CA ASP A 740 -16.43 0.70 12.04
C ASP A 740 -15.49 1.04 10.86
N ARG A 741 -15.27 2.32 10.58
CA ARG A 741 -14.58 2.81 9.37
C ARG A 741 -13.38 3.69 9.74
N LEU A 742 -12.33 3.61 8.92
CA LEU A 742 -11.24 4.58 8.95
C LEU A 742 -11.59 5.76 8.05
N GLU A 743 -11.30 6.96 8.54
CA GLU A 743 -11.43 8.23 7.84
C GLU A 743 -10.03 8.73 7.49
N ILE A 744 -9.81 9.08 6.22
CA ILE A 744 -8.57 9.72 5.76
C ILE A 744 -8.84 11.08 5.12
N SER A 745 -7.94 12.03 5.41
CA SER A 745 -8.03 13.38 4.86
C SER A 745 -7.78 13.45 3.36
N ASP A 746 -8.19 14.56 2.74
CA ASP A 746 -7.59 14.92 1.47
C ASP A 746 -6.09 15.16 1.67
N GLY A 747 -5.33 14.81 0.63
CA GLY A 747 -3.89 14.72 0.66
C GLY A 747 -3.34 14.29 -0.70
N PRO A 748 -2.05 13.91 -0.79
CA PRO A 748 -1.47 13.47 -2.05
C PRO A 748 -2.19 12.21 -2.55
N GLN A 749 -2.88 12.31 -3.69
CA GLN A 749 -3.69 11.20 -4.26
C GLN A 749 -2.95 9.86 -4.26
N ARG A 750 -1.64 9.87 -4.57
CA ARG A 750 -0.79 8.67 -4.59
C ARG A 750 -0.71 7.94 -3.24
N VAL A 751 -0.73 8.70 -2.13
CA VAL A 751 -0.71 8.19 -0.75
C VAL A 751 -2.11 7.72 -0.34
N SER A 752 -3.14 8.54 -0.54
CA SER A 752 -4.54 8.18 -0.22
C SER A 752 -4.99 6.94 -1.01
N ASP A 753 -4.72 6.88 -2.31
CA ASP A 753 -5.05 5.73 -3.16
C ASP A 753 -4.27 4.46 -2.74
N LEU A 754 -3.06 4.58 -2.16
CA LEU A 754 -2.38 3.39 -1.62
C LEU A 754 -3.05 2.93 -0.33
N PHE A 755 -3.31 3.85 0.59
CA PHE A 755 -3.92 3.53 1.88
C PHE A 755 -5.25 2.79 1.69
N GLU A 756 -6.13 3.29 0.80
CA GLU A 756 -7.39 2.62 0.44
C GLU A 756 -7.19 1.23 -0.17
N ARG A 757 -6.26 1.05 -1.11
CA ARG A 757 -5.99 -0.26 -1.72
C ARG A 757 -5.49 -1.28 -0.69
N ASN A 758 -4.69 -0.82 0.26
CA ASN A 758 -4.10 -1.67 1.29
C ASN A 758 -5.10 -2.02 2.38
N ALA A 759 -5.87 -1.05 2.88
CA ALA A 759 -6.99 -1.31 3.78
C ALA A 759 -8.02 -2.26 3.15
N SER A 760 -8.37 -2.06 1.87
CA SER A 760 -9.21 -2.99 1.11
C SER A 760 -8.61 -4.38 0.90
N THR A 761 -7.29 -4.56 1.04
CA THR A 761 -6.62 -5.88 1.00
C THR A 761 -6.69 -6.59 2.37
N LEU A 762 -7.01 -5.84 3.42
CA LEU A 762 -7.20 -6.31 4.79
C LEU A 762 -8.68 -6.41 5.18
N ASP A 763 -9.59 -6.13 4.24
CA ASP A 763 -11.03 -6.00 4.46
C ASP A 763 -11.43 -4.86 5.43
N VAL A 764 -10.52 -3.91 5.70
CA VAL A 764 -10.75 -2.72 6.53
C VAL A 764 -11.40 -1.61 5.69
N PRO A 765 -12.60 -1.12 6.06
CA PRO A 765 -13.31 -0.12 5.29
C PRO A 765 -12.75 1.30 5.54
N VAL A 766 -12.58 2.06 4.45
CA VAL A 766 -12.07 3.43 4.46
C VAL A 766 -13.07 4.38 3.79
N GLU A 767 -13.06 5.65 4.20
CA GLU A 767 -13.63 6.77 3.45
C GLU A 767 -12.72 8.01 3.45
N ARG A 768 -12.94 8.87 2.44
CA ARG A 768 -12.32 10.19 2.37
C ARG A 768 -13.31 11.24 2.85
N ASN A 769 -12.91 11.96 3.88
CA ASN A 769 -13.60 13.13 4.42
C ASN A 769 -12.55 13.96 5.16
N GLU A 770 -12.80 15.24 5.43
CA GLU A 770 -11.86 15.97 6.28
C GLU A 770 -12.04 15.55 7.74
N PRO A 771 -11.05 14.87 8.35
CA PRO A 771 -11.16 14.41 9.72
C PRO A 771 -10.95 15.59 10.66
N LEU A 772 -11.26 15.40 11.95
CA LEU A 772 -11.08 16.42 12.98
C LEU A 772 -9.59 16.71 13.20
N SER A 773 -9.07 17.67 12.43
CA SER A 773 -7.64 17.99 12.45
C SER A 773 -7.26 18.81 13.67
N HIS A 774 -6.15 18.42 14.30
CA HIS A 774 -5.53 19.25 15.34
C HIS A 774 -4.75 20.38 14.67
N ARG A 775 -4.51 21.46 15.43
CA ARG A 775 -3.65 22.57 15.00
C ARG A 775 -2.27 22.10 14.49
N TYR A 776 -1.62 21.18 15.21
CA TYR A 776 -0.32 20.64 14.78
C TYR A 776 -0.39 19.94 13.40
N GLN A 777 -1.51 19.30 13.06
CA GLN A 777 -1.70 18.65 11.77
C GLN A 777 -1.86 19.67 10.65
N GLU A 778 -2.58 20.77 10.89
CA GLU A 778 -2.68 21.89 9.94
C GLU A 778 -1.34 22.59 9.69
N ILE A 779 -0.49 22.69 10.71
CA ILE A 779 0.88 23.19 10.60
C ILE A 779 1.74 22.25 9.74
N LEU A 780 1.63 20.94 9.94
CA LEU A 780 2.38 19.94 9.18
C LEU A 780 1.90 19.82 7.74
N ARG A 781 0.58 19.78 7.48
CA ARG A 781 -0.02 19.70 6.13
C ARG A 781 0.44 20.83 5.19
N ARG A 782 0.76 22.01 5.73
CA ARG A 782 1.32 23.15 4.97
C ARG A 782 2.75 22.93 4.48
N ASN A 783 3.50 22.03 5.14
CA ASN A 783 4.94 21.83 4.93
C ASN A 783 5.30 20.40 4.47
N LEU A 784 4.43 19.42 4.69
CA LEU A 784 4.63 17.99 4.42
C LEU A 784 3.46 17.42 3.60
N PRO A 785 3.72 16.70 2.49
CA PRO A 785 2.68 15.99 1.76
C PRO A 785 2.20 14.80 2.59
N MET A 786 1.04 14.89 3.22
CA MET A 786 0.58 13.89 4.20
C MET A 786 -0.92 13.61 4.14
N ILE A 787 -1.32 12.49 4.75
CA ILE A 787 -2.71 12.21 5.14
C ILE A 787 -2.81 12.16 6.67
N VAL A 788 -3.97 12.56 7.21
CA VAL A 788 -4.38 12.22 8.57
C VAL A 788 -5.23 10.95 8.50
N VAL A 789 -5.07 10.04 9.47
CA VAL A 789 -5.82 8.78 9.61
C VAL A 789 -6.43 8.76 11.00
N GLN A 790 -7.75 8.62 11.08
CA GLN A 790 -8.51 8.40 12.33
C GLN A 790 -9.69 7.44 12.10
N ARG A 791 -10.45 7.14 13.15
CA ARG A 791 -11.77 6.49 13.06
C ARG A 791 -12.88 7.51 12.78
N THR A 792 -13.91 7.12 12.04
CA THR A 792 -15.17 7.89 11.95
C THR A 792 -15.84 7.99 13.33
N ASP A 793 -16.69 8.99 13.57
CA ASP A 793 -17.44 9.14 14.84
C ASP A 793 -16.59 9.07 16.13
N SER A 794 -15.30 9.41 16.04
CA SER A 794 -14.33 9.34 17.14
C SER A 794 -14.34 10.55 18.08
N ALA A 795 -15.17 11.57 17.78
CA ALA A 795 -15.32 12.77 18.58
C ALA A 795 -16.06 12.48 19.89
N VAL A 796 -15.43 12.80 21.03
CA VAL A 796 -16.02 12.65 22.37
C VAL A 796 -15.73 13.87 23.23
N PRO A 797 -16.53 14.15 24.29
CA PRO A 797 -16.15 15.10 25.33
C PRO A 797 -14.77 14.76 25.91
N LEU A 798 -13.96 15.77 26.21
CA LEU A 798 -12.57 15.58 26.65
C LEU A 798 -12.46 14.69 27.91
N ALA A 799 -13.43 14.83 28.83
CA ALA A 799 -13.49 14.04 30.06
C ALA A 799 -13.82 12.56 29.84
N ASP A 800 -14.46 12.22 28.72
CA ASP A 800 -14.81 10.84 28.38
C ASP A 800 -13.64 10.08 27.74
N ASP A 801 -12.64 10.77 27.15
CA ASP A 801 -11.49 10.15 26.47
C ASP A 801 -10.52 9.44 27.44
N THR A 802 -10.90 8.22 27.80
CA THR A 802 -10.33 7.40 28.86
C THR A 802 -9.99 5.99 28.37
N LEU A 803 -9.08 5.31 29.06
CA LEU A 803 -8.64 3.94 28.70
C LEU A 803 -9.79 2.94 28.55
N GLU A 804 -10.89 3.10 29.31
CA GLU A 804 -12.05 2.20 29.27
C GLU A 804 -12.82 2.23 27.94
N ARG A 805 -12.59 3.24 27.10
CA ARG A 805 -13.19 3.38 25.77
C ARG A 805 -12.38 2.73 24.63
N LEU A 806 -11.12 2.38 24.88
CA LEU A 806 -10.24 1.85 23.84
C LEU A 806 -10.60 0.41 23.52
N ASP A 807 -10.82 0.12 22.25
CA ASP A 807 -11.09 -1.23 21.74
C ASP A 807 -9.85 -1.75 20.99
N ALA A 808 -9.32 -2.88 21.46
CA ALA A 808 -8.13 -3.51 20.91
C ALA A 808 -8.33 -4.00 19.46
N GLU A 809 -9.54 -4.41 19.08
CA GLU A 809 -9.85 -4.85 17.71
C GLU A 809 -9.91 -3.64 16.75
N LEU A 810 -10.49 -2.52 17.21
CA LEU A 810 -10.49 -1.28 16.42
C LEU A 810 -9.07 -0.77 16.22
N LEU A 811 -8.24 -0.80 17.27
CA LEU A 811 -6.82 -0.44 17.20
C LEU A 811 -6.02 -1.41 16.32
N ARG A 812 -6.35 -2.71 16.34
CA ARG A 812 -5.74 -3.73 15.47
C ARG A 812 -5.98 -3.41 14.00
N GLU A 813 -7.23 -3.25 13.57
CA GLU A 813 -7.57 -2.94 12.17
C GLU A 813 -6.89 -1.67 11.66
N ALA A 814 -6.86 -0.61 12.48
CA ALA A 814 -6.18 0.64 12.17
C ALA A 814 -4.65 0.41 12.03
N GLY A 815 -4.06 -0.30 12.98
CA GLY A 815 -2.66 -0.69 12.99
C GLY A 815 -2.26 -1.49 11.76
N GLU A 816 -3.04 -2.51 11.38
CA GLU A 816 -2.81 -3.32 10.18
C GLU A 816 -2.83 -2.47 8.90
N ALA A 817 -3.82 -1.58 8.75
CA ALA A 817 -3.95 -0.72 7.57
C ALA A 817 -2.79 0.28 7.42
N VAL A 818 -2.39 0.91 8.52
CA VAL A 818 -1.21 1.79 8.58
C VAL A 818 0.06 0.99 8.31
N ASN A 819 0.26 -0.15 8.97
CA ASN A 819 1.44 -1.00 8.84
C ASN A 819 1.61 -1.50 7.39
N LEU A 820 0.56 -2.07 6.78
CA LEU A 820 0.60 -2.51 5.38
C LEU A 820 0.95 -1.36 4.42
N THR A 821 0.42 -0.16 4.71
CA THR A 821 0.73 1.04 3.94
C THR A 821 2.19 1.43 4.06
N LEU A 822 2.76 1.47 5.26
CA LEU A 822 4.19 1.74 5.48
C LEU A 822 5.10 0.66 4.87
N ILE A 823 4.73 -0.62 4.98
CA ILE A 823 5.49 -1.74 4.39
C ILE A 823 5.54 -1.62 2.86
N THR A 824 4.39 -1.32 2.25
CA THR A 824 4.27 -1.20 0.79
C THR A 824 4.97 0.06 0.31
N ALA A 825 4.67 1.21 0.92
CA ALA A 825 5.28 2.51 0.63
C ALA A 825 6.80 2.50 0.76
N SER A 826 7.36 1.81 1.76
CA SER A 826 8.80 1.78 1.98
C SER A 826 9.55 0.74 1.15
N ARG A 827 8.85 -0.09 0.36
CA ARG A 827 9.48 -1.09 -0.52
C ARG A 827 9.13 -1.00 -2.00
N ASP A 828 7.96 -0.47 -2.38
CA ASP A 828 7.54 -0.36 -3.78
C ASP A 828 8.25 0.82 -4.48
N ALA A 829 9.12 0.52 -5.43
CA ALA A 829 9.83 1.53 -6.21
C ALA A 829 8.95 2.39 -7.12
N SER A 830 7.73 1.92 -7.45
CA SER A 830 6.76 2.63 -8.28
C SER A 830 5.82 3.53 -7.48
N TRP A 831 6.10 3.70 -6.18
CA TRP A 831 5.39 4.54 -5.23
C TRP A 831 5.79 6.01 -5.27
#